data_AF-A0A819W9Q6-F1
#
_entry.id   AF-A0A819W9Q6-F1
#
_cell.length_a   1.000
_cell.length_b   1.000
_cell.length_c   1.000
_cell.angle_alpha   90.00
_cell.angle_beta   90.00
_cell.angle_gamma   90.00
#
_symmetry.space_group_name_H-M   'P 1'
#
loop_
_entity.id
_entity.type
_entity.pdbx_description
1 polymer ?
#
loop_
_entity_poly.entity_id
_entity_poly.type
_entity_poly.pdbx_seq_one_letter_code
_entity_poly.pdbx_strand_id
1 'polypeptide(L)'
;MFIDNLVFNLAQSSNHYRYSESIKKFSICLYVLGGKQCYEFVRLNMPGSIPALPTVLDLINKSDMTLTEAEFRFNSLQQFQSGFGFCSEDTTGVIPKVEYDSSTNSFIGFTTPIVDGIPLTKHYQADTFDDFKIVYNTNEAASLLNVHMFQSISTEDDPTNFPKPFLLSAYGVDNTFTAIDILRRWMYIFESCLDKGVRIVGFSTDADNKYLSAMRLASNFFASLPNFKLQKHEHAFKIDIPNDWTWFFLSRNQLFLFFQDPVHIVTKWRNRLLSSTADLYIGNDKISMAHKEQLINNNHYTKLDHGLTKSDIQPKDRQNYNSCIKLISDDVINILNDSRGINGTVVYLTLLKMIVKAYIDKSTSIHERIKSAWCVVFVCRLWWSSLEKKSALKSSKISQTINERKNKINKYFITRPAYISVEMNAHNLLYLVLLVKQRHLPKQTLINLHLFNSQPCESLFRDARSLSSTFSTVVNFTVKDFIRRSQKLSILNQFRYNQLEKDLSFPIHHKHKREHLLPSSHQLDEIDALDIQQLILNAYEQALNLVKHSKLLDTLNEHKINCLDDLSNYIFNVLNTNSRMINYSFRTENNTSEEFGSDEENDDNDVVDYASDQLIDEIPFDPQNENVSDDDESILNSTKSDFNGMTIVDNINPALRQSYFKVKINNNIKYLHKQSACWLQSNQMKKLSSDRLSRVMQRTSDHNY
;
A
#
# COMPACT_ATOMS: atom_id res chain seq x y z
N MET A 1 -22.41 0.68 35.33
CA MET A 1 -20.97 1.01 35.27
C MET A 1 -20.69 2.51 35.24
N PHE A 2 -21.07 3.23 34.17
CA PHE A 2 -20.75 4.67 34.05
C PHE A 2 -21.41 5.53 35.13
N ILE A 3 -22.70 5.28 35.39
CA ILE A 3 -23.45 5.98 36.44
C ILE A 3 -22.89 5.64 37.82
N ASP A 4 -22.61 4.36 38.08
CA ASP A 4 -22.07 3.92 39.37
C ASP A 4 -20.70 4.53 39.69
N ASN A 5 -19.80 4.63 38.70
CA ASN A 5 -18.50 5.27 38.90
C ASN A 5 -18.62 6.78 39.08
N LEU A 6 -19.54 7.43 38.37
CA LEU A 6 -19.84 8.84 38.57
C LEU A 6 -20.40 9.10 39.97
N VAL A 7 -21.37 8.30 40.44
CA VAL A 7 -21.93 8.42 41.79
C VAL A 7 -20.87 8.18 42.86
N PHE A 8 -20.00 7.19 42.67
CA PHE A 8 -18.87 6.91 43.57
C PHE A 8 -17.87 8.07 43.63
N ASN A 9 -17.46 8.60 42.48
CA ASN A 9 -16.49 9.69 42.41
C ASN A 9 -17.06 11.01 42.91
N LEU A 10 -18.33 11.32 42.65
CA LEU A 10 -18.98 12.52 43.19
C LEU A 10 -19.12 12.50 44.72
N ALA A 11 -19.05 11.33 45.35
CA ALA A 11 -18.97 11.20 46.82
C ALA A 11 -17.55 11.45 47.37
N GLN A 12 -16.55 11.66 46.51
CA GLN A 12 -15.16 11.92 46.89
C GLN A 12 -14.68 13.31 46.44
N SER A 13 -13.55 13.76 46.98
CA SER A 13 -12.86 14.94 46.46
C SER A 13 -12.26 14.66 45.08
N SER A 14 -12.18 15.69 44.23
CA SER A 14 -11.68 15.59 42.84
C SER A 14 -10.29 14.96 42.70
N ASN A 15 -9.45 15.08 43.74
CA ASN A 15 -8.11 14.50 43.77
C ASN A 15 -8.09 12.98 44.00
N HIS A 16 -9.22 12.38 44.40
CA HIS A 16 -9.33 10.96 44.73
C HIS A 16 -10.16 10.15 43.73
N TYR A 17 -10.56 10.75 42.61
CA TYR A 17 -11.34 10.06 41.59
C TYR A 17 -10.61 8.82 41.08
N ARG A 18 -11.32 7.68 41.08
CA ARG A 18 -10.82 6.40 40.58
C ARG A 18 -11.64 5.97 39.38
N TYR A 19 -10.99 5.30 38.44
CA TYR A 19 -11.61 4.86 37.19
C TYR A 19 -11.31 3.39 36.96
N SER A 20 -12.35 2.61 36.66
CA SER A 20 -12.20 1.22 36.25
C SER A 20 -11.51 1.13 34.88
N GLU A 21 -10.94 -0.04 34.56
CA GLU A 21 -10.30 -0.27 33.27
C GLU A 21 -11.24 -0.06 32.09
N SER A 22 -12.50 -0.51 32.19
CA SER A 22 -13.50 -0.31 31.15
C SER A 22 -13.79 1.19 30.91
N ILE A 23 -13.76 2.03 31.95
CA ILE A 23 -13.90 3.49 31.80
C ILE A 23 -12.64 4.10 31.19
N LYS A 24 -11.44 3.65 31.58
CA LYS A 24 -10.20 4.08 30.92
C LYS A 24 -10.19 3.73 29.42
N LYS A 25 -10.57 2.50 29.06
CA LYS A 25 -10.72 2.04 27.67
C LYS A 25 -11.75 2.88 26.92
N PHE A 26 -12.91 3.16 27.52
CA PHE A 26 -13.93 4.03 26.94
C PHE A 26 -13.41 5.45 26.72
N SER A 27 -12.72 6.03 27.71
CA SER A 27 -12.18 7.39 27.64
C SER A 27 -11.15 7.53 26.54
N ILE A 28 -10.29 6.52 26.35
CA ILE A 28 -9.37 6.48 25.20
C ILE A 28 -10.16 6.42 23.88
N CYS A 29 -11.17 5.55 23.78
CA CYS A 29 -11.99 5.44 22.56
C CYS A 29 -12.69 6.76 22.23
N LEU A 30 -13.29 7.41 23.23
CA LEU A 30 -13.96 8.70 23.08
C LEU A 30 -12.98 9.79 22.65
N TYR A 31 -11.79 9.83 23.26
CA TYR A 31 -10.75 10.81 22.89
C TYR A 31 -10.24 10.61 21.47
N VAL A 32 -9.99 9.36 21.07
CA VAL A 32 -9.46 9.05 19.73
C VAL A 32 -10.52 9.29 18.64
N LEU A 33 -11.77 8.87 18.85
CA LEU A 33 -12.84 8.98 17.86
C LEU A 33 -13.50 10.36 17.83
N GLY A 34 -13.72 10.97 18.99
CA GLY A 34 -14.39 12.27 19.12
C GLY A 34 -13.45 13.47 19.09
N GLY A 35 -12.16 13.24 19.35
CA GLY A 35 -11.14 14.28 19.47
C GLY A 35 -11.15 15.02 20.82
N LYS A 36 -10.15 15.88 21.02
CA LYS A 36 -9.92 16.65 22.26
C LYS A 36 -11.14 17.46 22.69
N GLN A 37 -11.80 18.15 21.75
CA GLN A 37 -12.92 19.04 22.08
C GLN A 37 -14.17 18.26 22.54
N CYS A 38 -14.52 17.17 21.85
CA CYS A 38 -15.61 16.31 22.28
C CYS A 38 -15.32 15.71 23.66
N TYR A 39 -14.08 15.23 23.86
CA TYR A 39 -13.66 14.67 25.15
C TYR A 39 -13.77 15.68 26.30
N GLU A 40 -13.24 16.88 26.12
CA GLU A 40 -13.30 17.95 27.13
C GLU A 40 -14.73 18.42 27.40
N PHE A 41 -15.57 18.53 26.37
CA PHE A 41 -16.99 18.85 26.54
C PHE A 41 -17.68 17.83 27.45
N VAL A 42 -17.48 16.53 27.19
CA VAL A 42 -18.02 15.45 28.03
C VAL A 42 -17.46 15.54 29.46
N ARG A 43 -16.15 15.78 29.61
CA ARG A 43 -15.47 15.84 30.92
C ARG A 43 -16.00 16.96 31.80
N LEU A 44 -16.20 18.14 31.22
CA LEU A 44 -16.67 19.33 31.94
C LEU A 44 -18.14 19.21 32.33
N ASN A 45 -18.97 18.56 31.50
CA ASN A 45 -20.41 18.42 31.77
C ASN A 45 -20.76 17.18 32.60
N MET A 46 -19.85 16.22 32.74
CA MET A 46 -20.02 15.03 33.57
C MET A 46 -18.81 14.84 34.50
N PRO A 47 -18.65 15.70 35.53
CA PRO A 47 -17.50 15.64 36.43
C PRO A 47 -17.43 14.28 37.15
N GLY A 48 -16.23 13.72 37.25
CA GLY A 48 -16.00 12.41 37.86
C GLY A 48 -16.37 11.19 37.01
N SER A 49 -17.01 11.38 35.84
CA SER A 49 -17.35 10.25 34.94
C SER A 49 -16.15 9.70 34.17
N ILE A 50 -15.24 10.58 33.72
CA ILE A 50 -14.08 10.24 32.88
C ILE A 50 -12.80 10.93 33.40
N PRO A 51 -11.60 10.36 33.13
CA PRO A 51 -10.33 10.90 33.58
C PRO A 51 -9.98 12.27 32.99
N ALA A 52 -9.05 12.97 33.64
CA ALA A 52 -8.47 14.18 33.10
C ALA A 52 -7.66 13.88 31.82
N LEU A 53 -7.56 14.86 30.91
CA LEU A 53 -6.83 14.70 29.65
C LEU A 53 -5.37 14.26 29.83
N PRO A 54 -4.58 14.79 30.78
CA PRO A 54 -3.21 14.30 31.01
C PRO A 54 -3.17 12.82 31.37
N THR A 55 -4.13 12.33 32.15
CA THR A 55 -4.25 10.91 32.49
C THR A 55 -4.54 10.05 31.26
N VAL A 56 -5.43 10.50 30.36
CA VAL A 56 -5.71 9.77 29.11
C VAL A 56 -4.50 9.75 28.19
N LEU A 57 -3.79 10.87 28.06
CA LEU A 57 -2.56 10.94 27.26
C LEU A 57 -1.46 10.06 27.84
N ASP A 58 -1.30 10.03 29.16
CA ASP A 58 -0.38 9.12 29.85
C ASP A 58 -0.73 7.66 29.60
N LEU A 59 -2.01 7.29 29.66
CA LEU A 59 -2.47 5.93 29.33
C LEU A 59 -2.18 5.54 27.86
N ILE A 60 -2.32 6.48 26.93
CA ILE A 60 -1.97 6.25 25.52
C ILE A 60 -0.45 6.07 25.37
N ASN A 61 0.35 6.93 26.00
CA ASN A 61 1.81 6.89 25.92
C ASN A 61 2.40 5.66 26.61
N LYS A 62 1.79 5.17 27.69
CA LYS A 62 2.18 3.94 28.39
C LYS A 62 1.68 2.65 27.73
N SER A 63 0.90 2.76 26.67
CA SER A 63 0.46 1.56 25.94
C SER A 63 1.64 0.90 25.22
N ASP A 64 1.61 -0.43 25.12
CA ASP A 64 2.56 -1.24 24.33
C ASP A 64 2.45 -0.98 22.81
N MET A 65 1.60 -0.03 22.41
CA MET A 65 1.32 0.36 21.04
C MET A 65 2.07 1.61 20.60
N THR A 66 2.98 2.13 21.42
CA THR A 66 3.87 3.24 21.05
C THR A 66 4.67 2.88 19.80
N LEU A 67 4.68 3.80 18.84
CA LEU A 67 5.33 3.64 17.54
C LEU A 67 6.53 4.57 17.46
N THR A 68 7.66 4.04 17.00
CA THR A 68 8.85 4.82 16.65
C THR A 68 9.06 4.76 15.14
N GLU A 69 9.54 5.84 14.54
CA GLU A 69 9.93 5.83 13.12
C GLU A 69 10.98 4.74 12.86
N ALA A 70 10.82 4.02 11.74
CA ALA A 70 11.71 2.96 11.25
C ALA A 70 11.83 1.71 12.14
N GLU A 71 11.18 1.67 13.31
CA GLU A 71 11.25 0.52 14.21
C GLU A 71 10.32 -0.61 13.74
N PHE A 72 10.88 -1.80 13.56
CA PHE A 72 10.11 -3.01 13.26
C PHE A 72 9.62 -3.69 14.54
N ARG A 73 8.30 -3.83 14.68
CA ARG A 73 7.63 -4.34 15.88
C ARG A 73 7.45 -5.86 15.89
N PHE A 74 8.51 -6.62 15.63
CA PHE A 74 8.45 -8.09 15.57
C PHE A 74 8.05 -8.75 16.89
N ASN A 75 8.42 -8.16 18.04
CA ASN A 75 8.04 -8.71 19.35
C ASN A 75 6.52 -8.73 19.56
N SER A 76 5.80 -7.75 18.99
CA SER A 76 4.34 -7.70 19.03
C SER A 76 3.68 -8.78 18.16
N LEU A 77 4.45 -9.54 17.37
CA LEU A 77 3.91 -10.62 16.54
C LEU A 77 3.61 -11.89 17.34
N GLN A 78 4.16 -12.05 18.55
CA GLN A 78 3.90 -13.22 19.41
C GLN A 78 2.41 -13.41 19.75
N GLN A 79 1.62 -12.34 19.73
CA GLN A 79 0.17 -12.41 19.94
C GLN A 79 -0.56 -13.13 18.79
N PHE A 80 0.04 -13.13 17.59
CA PHE A 80 -0.45 -13.85 16.44
C PHE A 80 0.15 -15.25 16.49
N GLN A 81 -0.44 -16.13 17.30
CA GLN A 81 -0.10 -17.56 17.40
C GLN A 81 -0.26 -18.31 16.06
N SER A 82 -0.69 -17.62 15.01
CA SER A 82 -0.69 -18.09 13.64
C SER A 82 0.74 -18.38 13.19
N GLY A 83 1.08 -19.65 13.05
CA GLY A 83 2.35 -20.07 12.46
C GLY A 83 2.61 -19.51 11.05
N PHE A 84 1.61 -18.87 10.41
CA PHE A 84 1.74 -18.21 9.12
C PHE A 84 1.22 -16.78 9.07
N GLY A 85 1.92 -15.91 8.33
CA GLY A 85 1.51 -14.55 8.03
C GLY A 85 1.79 -14.12 6.60
N PHE A 86 1.22 -12.98 6.20
CA PHE A 86 1.41 -12.36 4.90
C PHE A 86 1.69 -10.88 5.09
N CYS A 87 2.67 -10.34 4.36
CA CYS A 87 3.09 -8.95 4.53
C CYS A 87 2.66 -8.09 3.34
N SER A 88 2.35 -6.82 3.59
CA SER A 88 2.14 -5.85 2.52
C SER A 88 2.97 -4.60 2.73
N GLU A 89 3.45 -4.02 1.63
CA GLU A 89 4.28 -2.83 1.62
C GLU A 89 3.73 -1.82 0.62
N ASP A 90 3.61 -0.57 1.03
CA ASP A 90 3.13 0.52 0.17
C ASP A 90 3.60 1.89 0.67
N THR A 91 3.60 2.88 -0.21
CA THR A 91 4.05 4.25 0.06
C THR A 91 2.93 5.27 -0.14
N THR A 92 2.95 6.36 0.62
CA THR A 92 1.97 7.44 0.47
C THR A 92 2.62 8.81 0.62
N GLY A 93 2.09 9.82 -0.08
CA GLY A 93 2.56 11.20 0.04
C GLY A 93 2.29 11.81 1.42
N VAL A 94 3.29 12.51 1.96
CA VAL A 94 3.27 13.22 3.25
C VAL A 94 3.78 14.65 3.12
N ILE A 95 3.39 15.50 4.07
CA ILE A 95 3.88 16.89 4.11
C ILE A 95 5.35 16.85 4.51
N PRO A 96 6.28 17.33 3.66
CA PRO A 96 7.70 17.37 4.01
C PRO A 96 7.94 18.37 5.15
N LYS A 97 8.11 17.84 6.35
CA LYS A 97 8.32 18.65 7.56
C LYS A 97 9.10 17.87 8.61
N VAL A 98 10.15 18.49 9.13
CA VAL A 98 10.98 17.95 10.21
C VAL A 98 10.45 18.42 11.56
N GLU A 99 10.29 17.48 12.49
CA GLU A 99 9.73 17.73 13.81
C GLU A 99 10.54 16.99 14.89
N TYR A 100 10.74 17.63 16.04
CA TYR A 100 11.50 17.04 17.14
C TYR A 100 10.62 16.13 17.97
N ASP A 101 11.01 14.87 18.15
CA ASP A 101 10.35 13.94 19.07
C ASP A 101 11.11 13.83 20.40
N SER A 102 10.46 14.31 21.47
CA SER A 102 11.04 14.30 22.82
C SER A 102 11.12 12.91 23.44
N SER A 103 10.30 11.95 22.99
CA SER A 103 10.30 10.60 23.55
C SER A 103 11.54 9.80 23.16
N THR A 104 12.03 10.03 21.94
CA THR A 104 13.22 9.36 21.39
C THR A 104 14.44 10.27 21.30
N ASN A 105 14.32 11.54 21.70
CA ASN A 105 15.32 12.58 21.51
C ASN A 105 15.86 12.60 20.07
N SER A 106 14.96 12.58 19.09
CA SER A 106 15.33 12.49 17.67
C SER A 106 14.50 13.43 16.80
N PHE A 107 14.97 13.71 15.59
CA PHE A 107 14.29 14.51 14.58
C PHE A 107 13.60 13.59 13.55
N ILE A 108 12.28 13.68 13.48
CA ILE A 108 11.41 12.88 12.60
C ILE A 108 11.04 13.70 11.37
N GLY A 109 10.96 13.05 10.20
CA GLY A 109 10.48 13.67 8.96
C GLY A 109 11.57 14.02 7.95
N PHE A 110 12.83 13.71 8.25
CA PHE A 110 13.86 13.54 7.23
C PHE A 110 13.67 12.23 6.47
N THR A 111 14.24 12.13 5.27
CA THR A 111 14.40 10.84 4.59
C THR A 111 15.20 9.90 5.47
N THR A 112 14.62 8.78 5.87
CA THR A 112 15.31 7.81 6.74
C THR A 112 16.42 7.12 5.95
N PRO A 113 17.68 7.11 6.44
CA PRO A 113 18.75 6.40 5.77
C PRO A 113 18.49 4.88 5.75
N ILE A 114 18.70 4.27 4.60
CA ILE A 114 18.51 2.85 4.38
C ILE A 114 19.88 2.19 4.18
N VAL A 115 20.26 1.30 5.09
CA VAL A 115 21.50 0.51 5.01
C VAL A 115 21.13 -0.94 4.73
N ASP A 116 21.61 -1.46 3.59
CA ASP A 116 21.28 -2.81 3.12
C ASP A 116 19.76 -3.12 3.10
N GLY A 117 18.96 -2.14 2.68
CA GLY A 117 17.51 -2.27 2.62
C GLY A 117 16.76 -2.02 3.93
N ILE A 118 17.48 -1.92 5.05
CA ILE A 118 16.90 -1.74 6.39
C ILE A 118 16.99 -0.26 6.79
N PRO A 119 15.88 0.38 7.18
CA PRO A 119 15.88 1.76 7.66
C PRO A 119 16.54 1.87 9.05
N LEU A 120 17.35 2.91 9.27
CA LEU A 120 17.98 3.15 10.57
C LEU A 120 17.02 3.85 11.54
N THR A 121 16.89 3.30 12.74
CA THR A 121 16.08 3.90 13.81
C THR A 121 16.83 5.01 14.51
N LYS A 122 16.11 6.07 14.90
CA LYS A 122 16.65 7.19 15.71
C LYS A 122 17.95 7.79 15.16
N HIS A 123 18.10 7.81 13.83
CA HIS A 123 19.36 8.21 13.19
C HIS A 123 19.67 9.70 13.38
N TYR A 124 18.66 10.55 13.24
CA TYR A 124 18.83 11.99 13.34
C TYR A 124 18.72 12.44 14.80
N GLN A 125 19.85 12.46 15.49
CA GLN A 125 20.00 13.05 16.82
C GLN A 125 21.02 14.19 16.73
N ALA A 126 20.79 15.24 17.50
CA ALA A 126 21.73 16.33 17.63
C ALA A 126 21.71 16.83 19.07
N ASP A 127 22.90 16.97 19.64
CA ASP A 127 23.09 17.48 21.00
C ASP A 127 23.36 18.99 21.00
N THR A 128 23.90 19.52 19.89
CA THR A 128 24.09 20.95 19.68
C THR A 128 23.25 21.49 18.52
N PHE A 129 23.02 22.81 18.54
CA PHE A 129 22.29 23.48 17.46
C PHE A 129 23.07 23.51 16.14
N ASP A 130 24.41 23.56 16.18
CA ASP A 130 25.24 23.49 14.97
C ASP A 130 25.17 22.12 14.32
N ASP A 131 25.22 21.04 15.11
CA ASP A 131 25.04 19.68 14.60
C ASP A 131 23.68 19.54 13.93
N PHE A 132 22.62 20.05 14.57
CA PHE A 132 21.29 20.07 13.98
C PHE A 132 21.24 20.85 12.66
N LYS A 133 21.91 22.02 12.59
CA LYS A 133 21.96 22.82 11.36
C LYS A 133 22.70 22.09 10.24
N ILE A 134 23.77 21.36 10.55
CA ILE A 134 24.48 20.50 9.59
C ILE A 134 23.54 19.40 9.11
N VAL A 135 22.89 18.67 10.02
CA VAL A 135 21.93 17.62 9.68
C VAL A 135 20.81 18.16 8.80
N TYR A 136 20.22 19.30 9.15
CA TYR A 136 19.10 19.90 8.41
C TYR A 136 19.49 20.34 7.00
N ASN A 137 20.70 20.89 6.81
CA ASN A 137 21.14 21.36 5.50
C ASN A 137 21.68 20.24 4.59
N THR A 138 22.03 19.08 5.15
CA THR A 138 22.60 17.95 4.41
C THR A 138 21.56 16.88 4.05
N ASN A 139 20.43 16.84 4.74
CA ASN A 139 19.41 15.82 4.55
C ASN A 139 18.09 16.42 4.07
N GLU A 140 17.40 15.70 3.18
CA GLU A 140 16.12 16.13 2.65
C GLU A 140 14.97 15.73 3.57
N ALA A 141 13.92 16.55 3.59
CA ALA A 141 12.65 16.20 4.24
C ALA A 141 11.92 15.15 3.40
N ALA A 142 11.40 14.11 4.07
CA ALA A 142 10.69 13.03 3.41
C ALA A 142 9.37 13.54 2.77
N SER A 143 9.18 13.27 1.48
CA SER A 143 7.94 13.54 0.75
C SER A 143 7.01 12.33 0.71
N LEU A 144 7.53 11.14 0.99
CA LEU A 144 6.80 9.89 1.02
C LEU A 144 6.98 9.21 2.38
N LEU A 145 5.99 8.40 2.74
CA LEU A 145 6.01 7.53 3.91
C LEU A 145 5.82 6.10 3.42
N ASN A 146 6.76 5.23 3.76
CA ASN A 146 6.66 3.79 3.51
C ASN A 146 6.07 3.09 4.73
N VAL A 147 5.18 2.12 4.50
CA VAL A 147 4.50 1.35 5.54
C VAL A 147 4.58 -0.14 5.26
N HIS A 148 4.84 -0.90 6.33
CA HIS A 148 4.86 -2.36 6.34
C HIS A 148 3.72 -2.88 7.21
N MET A 149 2.82 -3.66 6.63
CA MET A 149 1.72 -4.30 7.35
C MET A 149 1.92 -5.81 7.41
N PHE A 150 1.46 -6.41 8.50
CA PHE A 150 1.40 -7.85 8.70
C PHE A 150 -0.05 -8.29 8.83
N GLN A 151 -0.44 -9.33 8.09
CA GLN A 151 -1.76 -9.95 8.15
C GLN A 151 -1.60 -11.42 8.52
N SER A 152 -2.25 -11.85 9.60
CA SER A 152 -2.36 -13.27 9.93
C SER A 152 -3.28 -13.98 8.93
N ILE A 153 -2.87 -15.15 8.46
CA ILE A 153 -3.61 -15.92 7.43
C ILE A 153 -4.19 -17.25 7.94
N SER A 154 -3.97 -17.59 9.21
CA SER A 154 -4.48 -18.82 9.83
C SER A 154 -4.62 -18.66 11.35
N THR A 155 -5.82 -18.81 11.89
CA THR A 155 -6.05 -18.95 13.33
C THR A 155 -6.53 -20.38 13.60
N GLU A 156 -5.94 -21.05 14.60
CA GLU A 156 -6.33 -22.43 14.96
C GLU A 156 -7.77 -22.50 15.51
N ASP A 157 -8.27 -21.41 16.11
CA ASP A 157 -9.48 -21.43 16.93
C ASP A 157 -10.73 -20.81 16.31
N ASP A 158 -10.61 -19.99 15.25
CA ASP A 158 -11.78 -19.38 14.60
C ASP A 158 -11.47 -18.98 13.14
N PRO A 159 -12.04 -19.68 12.12
CA PRO A 159 -11.84 -19.35 10.72
C PRO A 159 -12.52 -18.05 10.28
N THR A 160 -13.22 -17.34 11.18
CA THR A 160 -14.00 -16.14 10.89
C THR A 160 -13.56 -14.88 11.63
N ASN A 161 -12.70 -15.00 12.66
CA ASN A 161 -12.23 -13.88 13.46
C ASN A 161 -10.71 -13.71 13.35
N PHE A 162 -10.26 -13.25 12.19
CA PHE A 162 -8.85 -12.91 11.98
C PHE A 162 -8.53 -11.59 12.66
N PRO A 163 -7.39 -11.51 13.35
CA PRO A 163 -6.92 -10.24 13.86
C PRO A 163 -6.65 -9.30 12.66
N LYS A 164 -7.01 -8.03 12.87
CA LYS A 164 -6.83 -6.99 11.87
C LYS A 164 -5.36 -6.87 11.45
N PRO A 165 -5.09 -6.34 10.24
CA PRO A 165 -3.73 -6.05 9.81
C PRO A 165 -2.99 -5.22 10.87
N PHE A 166 -1.77 -5.65 11.18
CA PHE A 166 -0.90 -5.04 12.18
C PHE A 166 0.16 -4.17 11.49
N LEU A 167 0.33 -2.95 11.96
CA LEU A 167 1.40 -2.07 11.47
C LEU A 167 2.75 -2.53 12.05
N LEU A 168 3.59 -3.06 11.17
CA LEU A 168 4.90 -3.60 11.53
C LEU A 168 5.98 -2.51 11.61
N SER A 169 6.02 -1.58 10.66
CA SER A 169 6.96 -0.44 10.63
C SER A 169 6.45 0.67 9.71
N ALA A 170 6.86 1.92 9.98
CA ALA A 170 6.58 3.09 9.13
C ALA A 170 7.75 4.09 9.20
N TYR A 171 8.13 4.68 8.07
CA TYR A 171 9.23 5.65 8.00
C TYR A 171 9.21 6.53 6.75
N GLY A 172 9.80 7.72 6.84
CA GLY A 172 9.93 8.67 5.73
C GLY A 172 10.96 8.22 4.69
N VAL A 173 10.63 8.38 3.40
CA VAL A 173 11.48 8.02 2.25
C VAL A 173 11.39 9.06 1.13
N ASP A 174 12.34 9.01 0.20
CA ASP A 174 12.47 9.83 -1.01
C ASP A 174 12.38 9.00 -2.31
N ASN A 175 11.91 7.74 -2.21
CA ASN A 175 11.85 6.77 -3.31
C ASN A 175 13.21 6.41 -3.95
N THR A 176 14.36 6.65 -3.31
CA THR A 176 15.68 6.35 -3.91
C THR A 176 16.13 4.89 -3.78
N PHE A 177 15.41 4.06 -3.01
CA PHE A 177 15.79 2.67 -2.79
C PHE A 177 15.66 1.80 -4.05
N THR A 178 16.51 0.79 -4.14
CA THR A 178 16.57 -0.14 -5.29
C THR A 178 15.76 -1.41 -5.06
N ALA A 179 15.57 -2.20 -6.13
CA ALA A 179 14.99 -3.55 -6.04
C ALA A 179 15.76 -4.49 -5.10
N ILE A 180 17.08 -4.31 -4.95
CA ILE A 180 17.89 -5.08 -4.01
C ILE A 180 17.62 -4.66 -2.57
N ASP A 181 17.49 -3.36 -2.32
CA ASP A 181 17.16 -2.84 -1.00
C ASP A 181 15.81 -3.37 -0.52
N ILE A 182 14.81 -3.42 -1.41
CA ILE A 182 13.51 -4.06 -1.16
C ILE A 182 13.72 -5.55 -0.81
N LEU A 183 14.48 -6.29 -1.61
CA LEU A 183 14.68 -7.73 -1.39
C LEU A 183 15.36 -8.03 -0.05
N ARG A 184 16.40 -7.27 0.30
CA ARG A 184 17.10 -7.42 1.58
C ARG A 184 16.18 -7.10 2.76
N ARG A 185 15.31 -6.10 2.61
CA ARG A 185 14.29 -5.76 3.60
C ARG A 185 13.28 -6.89 3.80
N TRP A 186 12.78 -7.48 2.71
CA TRP A 186 11.86 -8.63 2.80
C TRP A 186 12.52 -9.84 3.45
N MET A 187 13.80 -10.10 3.16
CA MET A 187 14.57 -11.12 3.87
C MET A 187 14.70 -10.82 5.36
N TYR A 188 15.05 -9.59 5.73
CA TYR A 188 15.12 -9.18 7.13
C TYR A 188 13.78 -9.37 7.86
N ILE A 189 12.67 -9.00 7.22
CA ILE A 189 11.31 -9.21 7.76
C ILE A 189 11.00 -10.70 7.88
N PHE A 190 11.36 -11.50 6.87
CA PHE A 190 11.14 -12.95 6.86
C PHE A 190 11.87 -13.63 8.04
N GLU A 191 13.19 -13.44 8.15
CA GLU A 191 14.00 -14.05 9.21
C GLU A 191 13.55 -13.57 10.59
N SER A 192 13.32 -12.27 10.75
CA SER A 192 12.90 -11.71 12.04
C SER A 192 11.52 -12.20 12.48
N CYS A 193 10.59 -12.45 11.56
CA CYS A 193 9.31 -13.08 11.87
C CYS A 193 9.47 -14.56 12.20
N LEU A 194 10.33 -15.26 11.47
CA LEU A 194 10.60 -16.69 11.66
C LEU A 194 11.21 -16.95 13.05
N ASP A 195 12.13 -16.09 13.49
CA ASP A 195 12.71 -16.10 14.85
C ASP A 195 11.65 -15.94 15.95
N LYS A 196 10.49 -15.37 15.62
CA LYS A 196 9.34 -15.23 16.53
C LYS A 196 8.28 -16.31 16.35
N GLY A 197 8.58 -17.36 15.57
CA GLY A 197 7.69 -18.49 15.31
C GLY A 197 6.63 -18.23 14.24
N VAL A 198 6.76 -17.15 13.46
CA VAL A 198 5.79 -16.77 12.42
C VAL A 198 6.41 -16.90 11.04
N ARG A 199 5.89 -17.81 10.22
CA ARG A 199 6.37 -18.01 8.85
C ARG A 199 5.64 -17.11 7.86
N ILE A 200 6.36 -16.20 7.21
CA ILE A 200 5.80 -15.38 6.15
C ILE A 200 5.59 -16.22 4.88
N VAL A 201 4.37 -16.24 4.36
CA VAL A 201 3.99 -16.94 3.13
C VAL A 201 4.28 -16.11 1.90
N GLY A 202 4.17 -14.79 2.00
CA GLY A 202 4.36 -13.91 0.86
C GLY A 202 4.30 -12.42 1.19
N PHE A 203 4.60 -11.64 0.15
CA PHE A 203 4.55 -10.19 0.16
C PHE A 203 3.63 -9.67 -0.93
N SER A 204 2.96 -8.56 -0.68
CA SER A 204 2.23 -7.81 -1.71
C SER A 204 2.58 -6.34 -1.72
N THR A 205 2.56 -5.75 -2.91
CA THR A 205 2.86 -4.33 -3.12
C THR A 205 1.96 -3.74 -4.20
N ASP A 206 2.02 -2.42 -4.35
CA ASP A 206 1.57 -1.76 -5.57
C ASP A 206 2.43 -2.22 -6.78
N ALA A 207 1.86 -2.07 -7.97
CA ALA A 207 2.40 -2.37 -9.29
C ALA A 207 3.49 -1.39 -9.75
N ASP A 208 4.25 -0.82 -8.82
CA ASP A 208 5.45 -0.05 -9.13
C ASP A 208 6.59 -0.95 -9.63
N ASN A 209 7.39 -0.40 -10.54
CA ASN A 209 8.41 -1.12 -11.28
C ASN A 209 9.55 -1.66 -10.39
N LYS A 210 9.90 -0.98 -9.30
CA LYS A 210 10.98 -1.39 -8.39
C LYS A 210 10.57 -2.61 -7.58
N TYR A 211 9.34 -2.60 -7.05
CA TYR A 211 8.79 -3.76 -6.36
C TYR A 211 8.60 -4.94 -7.31
N LEU A 212 8.07 -4.71 -8.51
CA LEU A 212 7.94 -5.77 -9.52
C LEU A 212 9.30 -6.41 -9.87
N SER A 213 10.34 -5.58 -9.99
CA SER A 213 11.71 -6.05 -10.20
C SER A 213 12.22 -6.90 -9.03
N ALA A 214 11.97 -6.46 -7.78
CA ALA A 214 12.33 -7.22 -6.58
C ALA A 214 11.61 -8.58 -6.52
N MET A 215 10.30 -8.60 -6.82
CA MET A 215 9.51 -9.85 -6.86
C MET A 215 10.05 -10.83 -7.91
N ARG A 216 10.41 -10.35 -9.11
CA ARG A 216 10.99 -11.19 -10.15
C ARG A 216 12.34 -11.77 -9.75
N LEU A 217 13.21 -10.96 -9.14
CA LEU A 217 14.50 -11.42 -8.62
C LEU A 217 14.32 -12.49 -7.55
N ALA A 218 13.36 -12.29 -6.67
CA ALA A 218 13.14 -13.17 -5.54
C ALA A 218 12.55 -14.53 -5.94
N SER A 219 11.64 -14.52 -6.92
CA SER A 219 10.98 -15.72 -7.45
C SER A 219 11.74 -16.42 -8.58
N ASN A 220 12.89 -15.86 -9.00
CA ASN A 220 13.59 -16.19 -10.24
C ASN A 220 12.69 -16.17 -11.49
N PHE A 221 11.66 -15.31 -11.49
CA PHE A 221 10.73 -15.18 -12.60
C PHE A 221 11.35 -14.35 -13.74
N PHE A 222 12.09 -15.05 -14.60
CA PHE A 222 12.87 -14.45 -15.70
C PHE A 222 13.76 -13.31 -15.19
N ALA A 223 14.40 -13.51 -14.04
CA ALA A 223 15.39 -12.64 -13.43
C ALA A 223 16.22 -13.52 -12.47
N SER A 224 17.45 -13.15 -12.18
CA SER A 224 18.29 -13.94 -11.27
C SER A 224 19.25 -13.06 -10.50
N LEU A 225 19.44 -13.37 -9.22
CA LEU A 225 20.48 -12.78 -8.40
C LEU A 225 21.62 -13.81 -8.22
N PRO A 226 22.77 -13.67 -8.91
CA PRO A 226 23.79 -14.72 -8.97
C PRO A 226 24.33 -15.14 -7.60
N ASN A 227 24.49 -14.15 -6.72
CA ASN A 227 25.13 -14.30 -5.41
C ASN A 227 24.16 -14.68 -4.29
N PHE A 228 22.84 -14.67 -4.54
CA PHE A 228 21.85 -14.89 -3.49
C PHE A 228 20.67 -15.71 -4.03
N LYS A 229 20.65 -17.00 -3.68
CA LYS A 229 19.68 -17.98 -4.19
C LYS A 229 18.63 -18.30 -3.12
N LEU A 230 17.59 -17.49 -3.05
CA LEU A 230 16.44 -17.65 -2.13
C LEU A 230 15.81 -19.04 -2.17
N GLN A 231 15.71 -19.63 -3.36
CA GLN A 231 15.18 -20.98 -3.57
C GLN A 231 15.97 -22.12 -2.89
N LYS A 232 17.19 -21.84 -2.40
CA LYS A 232 18.02 -22.78 -1.65
C LYS A 232 17.91 -22.61 -0.13
N HIS A 233 17.14 -21.63 0.33
CA HIS A 233 16.91 -21.40 1.74
C HIS A 233 16.25 -22.63 2.39
N GLU A 234 16.60 -22.94 3.64
CA GLU A 234 16.13 -24.15 4.32
C GLU A 234 14.61 -24.16 4.51
N HIS A 235 14.02 -22.97 4.74
CA HIS A 235 12.58 -22.76 4.89
C HIS A 235 11.86 -22.50 3.56
N ALA A 236 12.48 -22.74 2.41
CA ALA A 236 11.80 -22.63 1.13
C ALA A 236 10.67 -23.67 1.02
N PHE A 237 9.49 -23.23 0.60
CA PHE A 237 8.42 -24.13 0.20
C PHE A 237 8.86 -24.94 -1.02
N LYS A 238 8.51 -26.22 -1.04
CA LYS A 238 8.78 -27.13 -2.15
C LYS A 238 7.45 -27.67 -2.63
N ILE A 239 7.19 -27.57 -3.92
CA ILE A 239 6.00 -28.16 -4.53
C ILE A 239 6.37 -29.14 -5.64
N ASP A 240 5.55 -30.17 -5.77
CA ASP A 240 5.59 -31.05 -6.92
C ASP A 240 4.86 -30.43 -8.10
N ILE A 241 5.57 -30.26 -9.21
CA ILE A 241 5.05 -29.71 -10.47
C ILE A 241 5.27 -30.77 -11.56
N PRO A 242 4.20 -31.20 -12.25
CA PRO A 242 4.32 -32.10 -13.39
C PRO A 242 5.25 -31.55 -14.48
N ASN A 243 6.07 -32.42 -15.08
CA ASN A 243 7.09 -32.02 -16.06
C ASN A 243 6.48 -31.52 -17.38
N ASP A 244 5.24 -31.90 -17.67
CA ASP A 244 4.47 -31.53 -18.86
C ASP A 244 3.81 -30.15 -18.73
N TRP A 245 3.91 -29.48 -17.57
CA TRP A 245 3.37 -28.12 -17.38
C TRP A 245 4.30 -27.07 -17.97
N THR A 246 4.41 -27.06 -19.29
CA THR A 246 5.22 -26.09 -20.06
C THR A 246 4.77 -24.64 -19.88
N TRP A 247 3.52 -24.45 -19.46
CA TRP A 247 2.86 -23.15 -19.29
C TRP A 247 3.12 -22.49 -17.93
N PHE A 248 3.69 -23.24 -16.97
CA PHE A 248 3.99 -22.78 -15.61
C PHE A 248 5.49 -22.46 -15.46
N PHE A 249 5.81 -21.20 -15.12
CA PHE A 249 7.18 -20.68 -15.18
C PHE A 249 7.87 -20.48 -13.82
N LEU A 250 7.19 -20.68 -12.69
CA LEU A 250 7.83 -20.57 -11.37
C LEU A 250 8.64 -21.85 -11.04
N SER A 251 9.77 -21.68 -10.35
CA SER A 251 10.53 -22.82 -9.85
C SER A 251 9.79 -23.57 -8.75
N ARG A 252 10.04 -24.88 -8.64
CA ARG A 252 9.49 -25.79 -7.60
C ARG A 252 9.78 -25.35 -6.16
N ASN A 253 10.82 -24.55 -5.97
CA ASN A 253 11.19 -24.02 -4.67
C ASN A 253 10.98 -22.51 -4.66
N GLN A 254 10.25 -22.01 -3.66
CA GLN A 254 10.01 -20.59 -3.43
C GLN A 254 10.11 -20.30 -1.93
N LEU A 255 10.84 -19.26 -1.53
CA LEU A 255 10.92 -18.88 -0.12
C LEU A 255 9.63 -18.22 0.35
N PHE A 256 9.14 -17.27 -0.44
CA PHE A 256 7.86 -16.59 -0.24
C PHE A 256 7.22 -16.28 -1.60
N LEU A 257 5.91 -16.11 -1.61
CA LEU A 257 5.09 -15.79 -2.78
C LEU A 257 4.89 -14.28 -2.94
N PHE A 258 4.48 -13.85 -4.13
CA PHE A 258 4.27 -12.45 -4.43
C PHE A 258 2.92 -12.19 -5.08
N PHE A 259 2.25 -11.15 -4.62
CA PHE A 259 1.02 -10.66 -5.23
C PHE A 259 1.10 -9.16 -5.48
N GLN A 260 0.92 -8.78 -6.73
CA GLN A 260 0.70 -7.41 -7.13
C GLN A 260 -0.75 -7.02 -6.83
N ASP A 261 -1.00 -5.81 -6.33
CA ASP A 261 -2.34 -5.41 -5.93
C ASP A 261 -3.33 -5.49 -7.11
N PRO A 262 -4.36 -6.37 -7.03
CA PRO A 262 -5.33 -6.54 -8.10
C PRO A 262 -6.11 -5.27 -8.42
N VAL A 263 -6.38 -4.40 -7.43
CA VAL A 263 -7.06 -3.12 -7.62
C VAL A 263 -6.22 -2.23 -8.52
N HIS A 264 -4.90 -2.16 -8.28
CA HIS A 264 -3.98 -1.37 -9.08
C HIS A 264 -3.76 -1.96 -10.48
N ILE A 265 -3.75 -3.30 -10.62
CA ILE A 265 -3.73 -3.94 -11.95
C ILE A 265 -4.95 -3.49 -12.77
N VAL A 266 -6.16 -3.53 -12.18
CA VAL A 266 -7.40 -3.14 -12.86
C VAL A 266 -7.40 -1.66 -13.23
N THR A 267 -6.97 -0.76 -12.33
CA THR A 267 -6.89 0.68 -12.62
C THR A 267 -5.82 0.99 -13.67
N LYS A 268 -4.67 0.30 -13.69
CA LYS A 268 -3.66 0.43 -14.75
C LYS A 268 -4.22 0.03 -16.12
N TRP A 269 -4.99 -1.06 -16.21
CA TRP A 269 -5.66 -1.44 -17.45
C TRP A 269 -6.72 -0.42 -17.88
N ARG A 270 -7.51 0.14 -16.95
CA ARG A 270 -8.42 1.25 -17.26
C ARG A 270 -7.67 2.47 -17.77
N ASN A 271 -6.63 2.91 -17.07
CA ASN A 271 -5.87 4.09 -17.43
C ASN A 271 -5.18 3.92 -18.79
N ARG A 272 -4.74 2.70 -19.13
CA ARG A 272 -4.22 2.40 -20.46
C ARG A 272 -5.28 2.53 -21.55
N LEU A 273 -6.51 2.07 -21.28
CA LEU A 273 -7.65 2.24 -22.19
C LEU A 273 -8.01 3.73 -22.41
N LEU A 274 -7.83 4.57 -21.39
CA LEU A 274 -8.11 6.01 -21.44
C LEU A 274 -6.94 6.85 -21.97
N SER A 275 -5.77 6.25 -22.20
CA SER A 275 -4.57 6.99 -22.58
C SER A 275 -4.62 7.40 -24.06
N SER A 276 -4.33 8.67 -24.35
CA SER A 276 -4.17 9.18 -25.72
C SER A 276 -2.93 8.64 -26.43
N THR A 277 -1.97 8.07 -25.68
CA THR A 277 -0.73 7.51 -26.22
C THR A 277 -0.88 6.04 -26.66
N ALA A 278 -1.95 5.38 -26.22
CA ALA A 278 -2.21 3.97 -26.49
C ALA A 278 -3.12 3.82 -27.71
N ASP A 279 -2.76 2.91 -28.61
CA ASP A 279 -3.57 2.50 -29.75
C ASP A 279 -3.78 0.99 -29.63
N LEU A 280 -4.62 0.52 -28.72
CA LEU A 280 -4.74 -0.91 -28.39
C LEU A 280 -5.47 -1.71 -29.49
N TYR A 281 -4.94 -2.87 -29.89
CA TYR A 281 -5.58 -3.79 -30.86
C TYR A 281 -5.39 -5.25 -30.48
N ILE A 282 -6.48 -6.01 -30.38
CA ILE A 282 -6.43 -7.48 -30.31
C ILE A 282 -6.65 -8.01 -31.72
N GLY A 283 -5.61 -8.60 -32.32
CA GLY A 283 -5.67 -9.09 -33.70
C GLY A 283 -5.88 -7.94 -34.69
N ASN A 284 -7.06 -7.83 -35.27
CA ASN A 284 -7.49 -6.70 -36.12
C ASN A 284 -8.56 -5.82 -35.45
N ASP A 285 -9.03 -6.19 -34.27
CA ASP A 285 -10.08 -5.47 -33.57
C ASP A 285 -9.48 -4.34 -32.73
N LYS A 286 -9.93 -3.11 -33.00
CA LYS A 286 -9.53 -1.93 -32.24
C LYS A 286 -10.20 -1.94 -30.86
N ILE A 287 -9.41 -1.71 -29.83
CA ILE A 287 -9.92 -1.41 -28.49
C ILE A 287 -10.01 0.11 -28.37
N SER A 288 -11.19 0.63 -28.06
CA SER A 288 -11.41 2.07 -28.00
C SER A 288 -12.46 2.44 -26.96
N MET A 289 -12.14 3.49 -26.19
CA MET A 289 -13.10 4.08 -25.27
C MET A 289 -14.20 4.89 -25.97
N ALA A 290 -13.98 5.30 -27.22
CA ALA A 290 -14.99 6.00 -28.02
C ALA A 290 -16.28 5.18 -28.19
N HIS A 291 -16.17 3.84 -28.18
CA HIS A 291 -17.33 2.95 -28.20
C HIS A 291 -18.25 3.13 -26.98
N LYS A 292 -17.70 3.53 -25.82
CA LYS A 292 -18.48 3.79 -24.60
C LYS A 292 -19.00 5.22 -24.53
N GLU A 293 -18.26 6.18 -25.07
CA GLU A 293 -18.80 7.53 -25.28
C GLU A 293 -20.02 7.48 -26.21
N GLN A 294 -19.95 6.67 -27.26
CA GLN A 294 -21.09 6.41 -28.14
C GLN A 294 -22.25 5.80 -27.36
N LEU A 295 -22.01 4.84 -26.47
CA LEU A 295 -23.05 4.24 -25.63
C LEU A 295 -23.70 5.26 -24.67
N ILE A 296 -22.92 6.10 -24.01
CA ILE A 296 -23.43 7.13 -23.08
C ILE A 296 -24.22 8.22 -23.82
N ASN A 297 -23.81 8.55 -25.05
CA ASN A 297 -24.46 9.58 -25.87
C ASN A 297 -25.54 9.01 -26.81
N ASN A 298 -25.81 7.71 -26.76
CA ASN A 298 -26.79 7.07 -27.63
C ASN A 298 -28.20 7.31 -27.08
N ASN A 299 -29.11 7.81 -27.93
CA ASN A 299 -30.51 8.04 -27.55
C ASN A 299 -31.32 6.74 -27.34
N HIS A 300 -30.79 5.57 -27.73
CA HIS A 300 -31.45 4.28 -27.57
C HIS A 300 -31.28 3.65 -26.18
N TYR A 301 -30.27 4.06 -25.41
CA TYR A 301 -29.99 3.51 -24.09
C TYR A 301 -29.93 4.63 -23.06
N THR A 302 -30.49 4.38 -21.89
CA THR A 302 -30.52 5.32 -20.78
C THR A 302 -29.49 4.93 -19.71
N LYS A 303 -29.23 5.86 -18.79
CA LYS A 303 -28.38 5.59 -17.61
C LYS A 303 -28.90 4.42 -16.77
N LEU A 304 -30.21 4.13 -16.79
CA LEU A 304 -30.76 2.99 -16.06
C LEU A 304 -30.37 1.65 -16.70
N ASP A 305 -30.14 1.66 -18.02
CA ASP A 305 -29.77 0.45 -18.76
C ASP A 305 -28.29 0.12 -18.58
N HIS A 306 -27.41 1.13 -18.58
CA HIS A 306 -25.96 0.91 -18.56
C HIS A 306 -25.24 1.33 -17.27
N GLY A 307 -25.85 2.15 -16.41
CA GLY A 307 -25.27 2.61 -15.13
C GLY A 307 -24.09 3.61 -15.22
N LEU A 308 -23.47 3.76 -16.39
CA LEU A 308 -22.35 4.69 -16.64
C LEU A 308 -22.72 6.19 -16.58
N THR A 309 -21.77 7.01 -16.14
CA THR A 309 -21.79 8.48 -16.27
C THR A 309 -20.57 9.00 -17.03
N LYS A 310 -20.64 10.25 -17.55
CA LYS A 310 -19.49 10.89 -18.22
C LYS A 310 -18.23 10.94 -17.35
N SER A 311 -18.38 11.04 -16.04
CA SER A 311 -17.25 10.98 -15.10
C SER A 311 -16.54 9.62 -15.06
N ASP A 312 -17.24 8.51 -15.34
CA ASP A 312 -16.64 7.17 -15.27
C ASP A 312 -15.60 6.94 -16.38
N ILE A 313 -15.73 7.69 -17.47
CA ILE A 313 -14.87 7.61 -18.65
C ILE A 313 -13.82 8.74 -18.70
N GLN A 314 -13.80 9.63 -17.70
CA GLN A 314 -12.84 10.73 -17.65
C GLN A 314 -11.48 10.27 -17.08
N PRO A 315 -10.36 10.67 -17.72
CA PRO A 315 -9.02 10.28 -17.29
C PRO A 315 -8.48 11.06 -16.08
N LYS A 316 -9.19 12.09 -15.60
CA LYS A 316 -8.72 12.97 -14.50
C LYS A 316 -8.49 12.21 -13.20
N ASP A 317 -9.39 11.28 -12.87
CA ASP A 317 -9.25 10.43 -11.68
C ASP A 317 -8.70 9.05 -12.09
N ARG A 318 -7.38 8.92 -12.01
CA ARG A 318 -6.62 7.70 -12.34
C ARG A 318 -6.78 6.59 -11.30
N GLN A 319 -7.25 6.91 -10.09
CA GLN A 319 -7.41 5.95 -8.98
C GLN A 319 -8.88 5.50 -8.82
N ASN A 320 -9.78 5.89 -9.74
CA ASN A 320 -11.20 5.57 -9.65
C ASN A 320 -11.51 4.08 -9.94
N TYR A 321 -11.38 3.25 -8.91
CA TYR A 321 -11.72 1.84 -8.98
C TYR A 321 -13.24 1.61 -9.19
N ASN A 322 -14.11 2.45 -8.61
CA ASN A 322 -15.55 2.31 -8.78
C ASN A 322 -15.98 2.45 -10.24
N SER A 323 -15.36 3.37 -10.99
CA SER A 323 -15.59 3.47 -12.42
C SER A 323 -15.11 2.22 -13.16
N CYS A 324 -14.02 1.57 -12.74
CA CYS A 324 -13.61 0.29 -13.31
C CYS A 324 -14.73 -0.77 -13.17
N ILE A 325 -15.31 -0.92 -11.98
CA ILE A 325 -16.40 -1.88 -11.72
C ILE A 325 -17.63 -1.62 -12.59
N LYS A 326 -18.06 -0.36 -12.70
CA LYS A 326 -19.20 -0.02 -13.57
C LYS A 326 -18.89 -0.31 -15.03
N LEU A 327 -17.66 -0.06 -15.47
CA LEU A 327 -17.23 -0.27 -16.86
C LEU A 327 -17.24 -1.74 -17.30
N ILE A 328 -17.20 -2.68 -16.36
CA ILE A 328 -17.17 -4.13 -16.59
C ILE A 328 -18.48 -4.83 -16.17
N SER A 329 -19.54 -4.06 -15.89
CA SER A 329 -20.84 -4.66 -15.54
C SER A 329 -21.38 -5.52 -16.69
N ASP A 330 -22.17 -6.54 -16.35
CA ASP A 330 -22.81 -7.39 -17.37
C ASP A 330 -23.68 -6.55 -18.31
N ASP A 331 -24.41 -5.58 -17.78
CA ASP A 331 -25.27 -4.70 -18.59
C ASP A 331 -24.47 -3.95 -19.66
N VAL A 332 -23.32 -3.37 -19.30
CA VAL A 332 -22.46 -2.66 -20.25
C VAL A 332 -21.87 -3.62 -21.30
N ILE A 333 -21.39 -4.78 -20.88
CA ILE A 333 -20.78 -5.76 -21.80
C ILE A 333 -21.83 -6.32 -22.77
N ASN A 334 -23.04 -6.61 -22.28
CA ASN A 334 -24.14 -7.15 -23.09
C ASN A 334 -24.59 -6.13 -24.14
N ILE A 335 -24.77 -4.86 -23.77
CA ILE A 335 -25.15 -3.81 -24.73
C ILE A 335 -24.05 -3.61 -25.80
N LEU A 336 -22.78 -3.68 -25.41
CA LEU A 336 -21.67 -3.53 -26.38
C LEU A 336 -21.55 -4.71 -27.33
N ASN A 337 -21.94 -5.92 -26.91
CA ASN A 337 -21.93 -7.11 -27.77
C ASN A 337 -22.88 -7.02 -28.96
N ASP A 338 -23.98 -6.27 -28.84
CA ASP A 338 -24.97 -6.10 -29.91
C ASP A 338 -24.46 -5.18 -31.05
N SER A 339 -23.33 -4.51 -30.85
CA SER A 339 -22.79 -3.49 -31.76
C SER A 339 -21.66 -4.02 -32.64
N ARG A 340 -21.69 -3.73 -33.95
CA ARG A 340 -20.66 -4.16 -34.90
C ARG A 340 -19.33 -3.43 -34.67
N GLY A 341 -18.22 -4.17 -34.74
CA GLY A 341 -16.86 -3.61 -34.68
C GLY A 341 -16.33 -3.31 -33.28
N ILE A 342 -17.04 -3.72 -32.23
CA ILE A 342 -16.70 -3.44 -30.82
C ILE A 342 -16.04 -4.65 -30.13
N ASN A 343 -15.91 -5.79 -30.82
CA ASN A 343 -15.42 -7.06 -30.27
C ASN A 343 -14.13 -6.92 -29.45
N GLY A 344 -13.12 -6.22 -29.96
CA GLY A 344 -11.86 -6.00 -29.23
C GLY A 344 -12.07 -5.31 -27.88
N THR A 345 -12.96 -4.32 -27.83
CA THR A 345 -13.31 -3.61 -26.57
C THR A 345 -14.07 -4.52 -25.61
N VAL A 346 -15.00 -5.34 -26.10
CA VAL A 346 -15.70 -6.34 -25.28
C VAL A 346 -14.69 -7.30 -24.67
N VAL A 347 -13.82 -7.92 -25.48
CA VAL A 347 -12.80 -8.84 -25.00
C VAL A 347 -11.94 -8.17 -23.92
N TYR A 348 -11.47 -6.95 -24.15
CA TYR A 348 -10.68 -6.21 -23.17
C TYR A 348 -11.41 -6.04 -21.83
N LEU A 349 -12.69 -5.66 -21.84
CA LEU A 349 -13.48 -5.51 -20.62
C LEU A 349 -13.78 -6.83 -19.93
N THR A 350 -14.01 -7.89 -20.71
CA THR A 350 -14.15 -9.25 -20.17
C THR A 350 -12.88 -9.67 -19.45
N LEU A 351 -11.69 -9.35 -19.97
CA LEU A 351 -10.42 -9.61 -19.27
C LEU A 351 -10.34 -8.85 -17.95
N LEU A 352 -10.67 -7.56 -17.90
CA LEU A 352 -10.72 -6.81 -16.62
C LEU A 352 -11.69 -7.47 -15.64
N LYS A 353 -12.86 -7.90 -16.11
CA LYS A 353 -13.85 -8.60 -15.27
C LYS A 353 -13.30 -9.90 -14.70
N MET A 354 -12.56 -10.66 -15.51
CA MET A 354 -11.93 -11.91 -15.06
C MET A 354 -10.82 -11.67 -14.04
N ILE A 355 -10.07 -10.56 -14.11
CA ILE A 355 -9.11 -10.16 -13.07
C ILE A 355 -9.84 -9.89 -11.74
N VAL A 356 -10.96 -9.14 -11.78
CA VAL A 356 -11.77 -8.85 -10.59
C VAL A 356 -12.32 -10.13 -9.96
N LYS A 357 -12.87 -11.04 -10.78
CA LYS A 357 -13.34 -12.37 -10.32
C LYS A 357 -12.22 -13.19 -9.69
N ALA A 358 -11.04 -13.22 -10.31
CA ALA A 358 -9.93 -14.02 -9.85
C ALA A 358 -9.42 -13.61 -8.46
N TYR A 359 -9.29 -12.31 -8.21
CA TYR A 359 -8.52 -11.83 -7.05
C TYR A 359 -9.30 -10.94 -6.07
N ILE A 360 -10.42 -10.33 -6.47
CA ILE A 360 -11.10 -9.30 -5.66
C ILE A 360 -12.45 -9.79 -5.13
N ASP A 361 -13.26 -10.40 -5.98
CA ASP A 361 -14.61 -10.83 -5.61
C ASP A 361 -14.54 -11.98 -4.59
N LYS A 362 -15.01 -11.75 -3.36
CA LYS A 362 -14.99 -12.72 -2.26
C LYS A 362 -15.91 -13.93 -2.51
N SER A 363 -16.90 -13.80 -3.38
CA SER A 363 -17.88 -14.86 -3.66
C SER A 363 -17.40 -15.90 -4.68
N THR A 364 -16.29 -15.64 -5.37
CA THR A 364 -15.78 -16.52 -6.45
C THR A 364 -15.12 -17.77 -5.88
N SER A 365 -15.49 -18.96 -6.40
CA SER A 365 -14.89 -20.25 -6.03
C SER A 365 -13.45 -20.39 -6.52
N ILE A 366 -12.66 -21.25 -5.89
CA ILE A 366 -11.25 -21.46 -6.26
C ILE A 366 -11.10 -21.93 -7.71
N HIS A 367 -12.00 -22.80 -8.18
CA HIS A 367 -12.06 -23.22 -9.59
C HIS A 367 -12.14 -22.01 -10.53
N GLU A 368 -13.14 -21.16 -10.33
CA GLU A 368 -13.38 -20.02 -11.22
C GLU A 368 -12.27 -18.97 -11.12
N ARG A 369 -11.63 -18.84 -9.95
CA ARG A 369 -10.46 -17.95 -9.78
C ARG A 369 -9.28 -18.37 -10.63
N ILE A 370 -8.87 -19.64 -10.56
CA ILE A 370 -7.75 -20.17 -11.35
C ILE A 370 -8.09 -20.08 -12.84
N LYS A 371 -9.29 -20.50 -13.23
CA LYS A 371 -9.76 -20.42 -14.63
C LYS A 371 -9.71 -18.99 -15.16
N SER A 372 -10.22 -18.03 -14.37
CA SER A 372 -10.24 -16.62 -14.74
C SER A 372 -8.85 -16.03 -14.86
N ALA A 373 -7.98 -16.28 -13.87
CA ALA A 373 -6.59 -15.81 -13.88
C ALA A 373 -5.81 -16.32 -15.10
N TRP A 374 -5.89 -17.62 -15.38
CA TRP A 374 -5.14 -18.24 -16.46
C TRP A 374 -5.70 -17.93 -17.84
N CYS A 375 -7.02 -17.78 -17.98
CA CYS A 375 -7.60 -17.33 -19.24
C CYS A 375 -7.08 -15.93 -19.61
N VAL A 376 -7.00 -15.01 -18.63
CA VAL A 376 -6.41 -13.67 -18.87
C VAL A 376 -4.94 -13.78 -19.31
N VAL A 377 -4.15 -14.62 -18.63
CA VAL A 377 -2.76 -14.88 -19.01
C VAL A 377 -2.67 -15.39 -20.45
N PHE A 378 -3.46 -16.39 -20.82
CA PHE A 378 -3.42 -16.97 -22.16
C PHE A 378 -3.85 -15.98 -23.24
N VAL A 379 -4.89 -15.17 -23.01
CA VAL A 379 -5.26 -14.11 -23.94
C VAL A 379 -4.13 -13.09 -24.09
N CYS A 380 -3.46 -12.70 -22.99
CA CYS A 380 -2.31 -11.80 -23.05
C CYS A 380 -1.14 -12.40 -23.83
N ARG A 381 -0.81 -13.67 -23.60
CA ARG A 381 0.25 -14.40 -24.34
C ARG A 381 -0.06 -14.47 -25.83
N LEU A 382 -1.29 -14.84 -26.20
CA LEU A 382 -1.76 -14.89 -27.58
C LEU A 382 -1.69 -13.51 -28.25
N TRP A 383 -2.19 -12.48 -27.56
CA TRP A 383 -2.20 -11.09 -28.03
C TRP A 383 -0.78 -10.58 -28.28
N TRP A 384 0.09 -10.70 -27.29
CA TRP A 384 1.47 -10.23 -27.38
C TRP A 384 2.25 -10.96 -28.48
N SER A 385 2.10 -12.30 -28.56
CA SER A 385 2.76 -13.12 -29.60
C SER A 385 2.35 -12.70 -31.01
N SER A 386 1.07 -12.43 -31.22
CA SER A 386 0.55 -11.98 -32.52
C SER A 386 1.13 -10.62 -32.93
N LEU A 387 1.21 -9.67 -32.00
CA LEU A 387 1.80 -8.35 -32.24
C LEU A 387 3.27 -8.44 -32.60
N GLU A 388 4.03 -9.27 -31.87
CA GLU A 388 5.46 -9.46 -32.13
C GLU A 388 5.69 -10.03 -33.53
N LYS A 389 4.95 -11.08 -33.93
CA LYS A 389 5.08 -11.67 -35.28
C LYS A 389 4.68 -10.69 -36.40
N LYS A 390 3.59 -9.93 -36.23
CA LYS A 390 3.21 -8.86 -37.19
C LYS A 390 4.29 -7.78 -37.30
N SER A 391 4.95 -7.44 -36.19
CA SER A 391 6.03 -6.46 -36.17
C SER A 391 7.29 -6.97 -36.88
N ALA A 392 7.64 -8.25 -36.69
CA ALA A 392 8.79 -8.90 -37.32
C ALA A 392 8.66 -8.94 -38.85
N LEU A 393 7.46 -9.27 -39.36
CA LEU A 393 7.15 -9.29 -40.80
C LEU A 393 7.40 -7.93 -41.48
N LYS A 394 6.99 -6.83 -40.85
CA LYS A 394 7.18 -5.47 -41.39
C LYS A 394 8.65 -5.00 -41.33
N SER A 395 9.42 -5.49 -40.36
CA SER A 395 10.82 -5.10 -40.16
C SER A 395 11.82 -5.74 -41.14
N SER A 396 11.42 -6.78 -41.87
CA SER A 396 12.25 -7.35 -42.95
C SER A 396 12.55 -6.36 -44.09
N LYS A 397 11.83 -5.23 -44.16
CA LYS A 397 11.98 -4.19 -45.20
C LYS A 397 12.71 -2.92 -44.74
N ILE A 398 12.92 -2.70 -43.44
CA ILE A 398 13.55 -1.48 -42.89
C ILE A 398 14.41 -1.86 -41.68
N SER A 399 15.67 -1.40 -41.67
CA SER A 399 16.63 -1.48 -40.56
C SER A 399 16.11 -0.72 -39.32
N GLN A 400 15.13 -1.29 -38.61
CA GLN A 400 14.68 -0.77 -37.32
C GLN A 400 15.48 -1.39 -36.18
N THR A 401 15.96 -0.54 -35.28
CA THR A 401 16.61 -0.96 -34.04
C THR A 401 15.65 -1.74 -33.13
N ILE A 402 16.19 -2.58 -32.23
CA ILE A 402 15.41 -3.38 -31.27
C ILE A 402 14.51 -2.47 -30.40
N ASN A 403 14.98 -1.27 -30.05
CA ASN A 403 14.23 -0.30 -29.24
C ASN A 403 13.01 0.28 -29.96
N GLU A 404 13.11 0.55 -31.27
CA GLU A 404 11.95 0.99 -32.06
C GLU A 404 10.86 -0.08 -32.15
N ARG A 405 11.23 -1.36 -32.23
CA ARG A 405 10.27 -2.47 -32.21
C ARG A 405 9.55 -2.58 -30.87
N LYS A 406 10.27 -2.47 -29.76
CA LYS A 406 9.71 -2.48 -28.39
C LYS A 406 8.73 -1.31 -28.18
N ASN A 407 9.13 -0.09 -28.55
CA ASN A 407 8.28 1.09 -28.44
C ASN A 407 6.99 0.96 -29.25
N LYS A 408 7.07 0.30 -30.42
CA LYS A 408 5.91 0.04 -31.26
C LYS A 408 4.95 -0.97 -30.62
N ILE A 409 5.44 -2.10 -30.10
CA ILE A 409 4.58 -3.09 -29.44
C ILE A 409 3.91 -2.50 -28.20
N ASN A 410 4.65 -1.72 -27.39
CA ASN A 410 4.11 -1.06 -26.20
C ASN A 410 2.91 -0.16 -26.54
N LYS A 411 2.91 0.47 -27.73
CA LYS A 411 1.78 1.28 -28.20
C LYS A 411 0.48 0.47 -28.40
N TYR A 412 0.59 -0.77 -28.87
CA TYR A 412 -0.53 -1.63 -29.27
C TYR A 412 -0.98 -2.63 -28.21
N PHE A 413 -0.28 -2.70 -27.08
CA PHE A 413 -0.50 -3.65 -25.99
C PHE A 413 -0.69 -2.94 -24.65
N ILE A 414 -1.10 -3.70 -23.62
CA ILE A 414 -1.04 -3.24 -22.24
C ILE A 414 0.40 -2.92 -21.83
N THR A 415 0.57 -2.12 -20.76
CA THR A 415 1.92 -1.80 -20.29
C THR A 415 2.64 -3.06 -19.82
N ARG A 416 3.96 -3.10 -20.00
CA ARG A 416 4.78 -4.25 -19.60
C ARG A 416 4.65 -4.57 -18.10
N PRO A 417 4.65 -3.60 -17.17
CA PRO A 417 4.40 -3.87 -15.76
C PRO A 417 3.07 -4.58 -15.54
N ALA A 418 1.98 -4.07 -16.15
CA ALA A 418 0.65 -4.67 -16.00
C ALA A 418 0.58 -6.11 -16.55
N TYR A 419 1.24 -6.40 -17.67
CA TYR A 419 1.32 -7.75 -18.22
C TYR A 419 2.06 -8.72 -17.28
N ILE A 420 3.24 -8.30 -16.79
CA ILE A 420 4.04 -9.13 -15.89
C ILE A 420 3.33 -9.33 -14.54
N SER A 421 2.62 -8.32 -14.01
CA SER A 421 1.82 -8.47 -12.78
C SER A 421 0.71 -9.51 -12.94
N VAL A 422 0.03 -9.56 -14.10
CA VAL A 422 -1.00 -10.57 -14.38
C VAL A 422 -0.39 -11.97 -14.46
N GLU A 423 0.74 -12.13 -15.17
CA GLU A 423 1.49 -13.39 -15.23
C GLU A 423 1.92 -13.85 -13.83
N MET A 424 2.56 -12.98 -13.05
CA MET A 424 3.05 -13.31 -11.72
C MET A 424 1.92 -13.67 -10.76
N ASN A 425 0.83 -12.91 -10.72
CA ASN A 425 -0.29 -13.22 -9.83
C ASN A 425 -0.93 -14.58 -10.15
N ALA A 426 -1.07 -14.93 -11.44
CA ALA A 426 -1.68 -16.21 -11.83
C ALA A 426 -0.80 -17.40 -11.43
N HIS A 427 0.53 -17.26 -11.61
CA HIS A 427 1.47 -18.29 -11.17
C HIS A 427 1.51 -18.42 -9.65
N ASN A 428 1.55 -17.31 -8.90
CA ASN A 428 1.56 -17.33 -7.44
C ASN A 428 0.25 -17.87 -6.86
N LEU A 429 -0.90 -17.54 -7.48
CA LEU A 429 -2.19 -18.12 -7.11
C LEU A 429 -2.18 -19.64 -7.26
N LEU A 430 -1.71 -20.15 -8.41
CA LEU A 430 -1.65 -21.60 -8.61
C LEU A 430 -0.64 -22.25 -7.66
N TYR A 431 0.50 -21.62 -7.41
CA TYR A 431 1.48 -22.09 -6.43
C TYR A 431 0.85 -22.19 -5.03
N LEU A 432 0.08 -21.18 -4.61
CA LEU A 432 -0.64 -21.19 -3.34
C LEU A 432 -1.64 -22.34 -3.24
N VAL A 433 -2.37 -22.62 -4.34
CA VAL A 433 -3.29 -23.76 -4.42
C VAL A 433 -2.55 -25.09 -4.28
N LEU A 434 -1.38 -25.22 -4.91
CA LEU A 434 -0.54 -26.42 -4.79
C LEU A 434 -0.02 -26.59 -3.37
N LEU A 435 0.39 -25.51 -2.69
CA LEU A 435 0.81 -25.58 -1.28
C LEU A 435 -0.30 -26.11 -0.38
N VAL A 436 -1.54 -25.69 -0.59
CA VAL A 436 -2.67 -26.20 0.18
C VAL A 436 -3.00 -27.64 -0.18
N LYS A 437 -3.06 -27.98 -1.48
CA LYS A 437 -3.34 -29.35 -1.95
C LYS A 437 -2.30 -30.36 -1.47
N GLN A 438 -1.03 -29.93 -1.39
CA GLN A 438 0.11 -30.72 -0.91
C GLN A 438 0.33 -30.59 0.60
N ARG A 439 -0.60 -29.97 1.34
CA ARG A 439 -0.61 -29.85 2.81
C ARG A 439 0.57 -29.09 3.42
N HIS A 440 1.20 -28.20 2.66
CA HIS A 440 2.18 -27.24 3.18
C HIS A 440 1.53 -26.05 3.88
N LEU A 441 0.29 -25.71 3.51
CA LEU A 441 -0.50 -24.62 4.08
C LEU A 441 -1.92 -25.09 4.43
N PRO A 442 -2.57 -24.46 5.44
CA PRO A 442 -3.93 -24.79 5.81
C PRO A 442 -4.93 -24.38 4.72
N LYS A 443 -6.06 -25.10 4.60
CA LYS A 443 -7.09 -24.81 3.57
C LYS A 443 -7.72 -23.42 3.72
N GLN A 444 -7.77 -22.90 4.95
CA GLN A 444 -8.25 -21.56 5.30
C GLN A 444 -7.51 -20.46 4.52
N THR A 445 -6.26 -20.71 4.13
CA THR A 445 -5.47 -19.77 3.34
C THR A 445 -6.15 -19.43 1.99
N LEU A 446 -6.81 -20.40 1.33
CA LEU A 446 -7.48 -20.17 0.05
C LEU A 446 -8.84 -19.47 0.19
N ILE A 447 -9.55 -19.68 1.30
CA ILE A 447 -10.80 -18.97 1.60
C ILE A 447 -10.55 -17.46 1.71
N ASN A 448 -9.37 -17.10 2.23
CA ASN A 448 -8.99 -15.74 2.51
C ASN A 448 -8.06 -15.13 1.45
N LEU A 449 -8.20 -15.54 0.18
CA LEU A 449 -7.37 -15.02 -0.91
C LEU A 449 -7.44 -13.49 -1.05
N HIS A 450 -8.56 -12.88 -0.66
CA HIS A 450 -8.74 -11.43 -0.64
C HIS A 450 -7.83 -10.69 0.35
N LEU A 451 -7.07 -11.41 1.20
CA LEU A 451 -6.04 -10.84 2.08
C LEU A 451 -4.67 -10.72 1.40
N PHE A 452 -4.47 -11.33 0.23
CA PHE A 452 -3.21 -11.35 -0.52
C PHE A 452 -3.09 -10.12 -1.43
N ASN A 453 -3.10 -8.91 -0.84
CA ASN A 453 -2.94 -7.64 -1.53
C ASN A 453 -2.47 -6.54 -0.56
N SER A 454 -2.13 -5.35 -1.09
CA SER A 454 -1.69 -4.20 -0.32
C SER A 454 -2.81 -3.26 0.15
N GLN A 455 -4.09 -3.65 0.01
CA GLN A 455 -5.21 -2.86 0.54
C GLN A 455 -5.17 -2.61 2.05
N PRO A 456 -4.54 -3.45 2.91
CA PRO A 456 -4.29 -3.10 4.29
C PRO A 456 -3.51 -1.79 4.48
N CYS A 457 -2.52 -1.52 3.62
CA CYS A 457 -1.76 -0.26 3.63
C CYS A 457 -2.67 0.92 3.28
N GLU A 458 -3.41 0.83 2.16
CA GLU A 458 -4.33 1.90 1.74
C GLU A 458 -5.45 2.16 2.76
N SER A 459 -5.96 1.10 3.40
CA SER A 459 -6.94 1.27 4.48
C SER A 459 -6.34 2.01 5.67
N LEU A 460 -5.10 1.71 6.07
CA LEU A 460 -4.42 2.43 7.15
C LEU A 460 -4.19 3.89 6.77
N PHE A 461 -3.77 4.16 5.53
CA PHE A 461 -3.60 5.53 5.06
C PHE A 461 -4.92 6.31 5.10
N ARG A 462 -6.02 5.72 4.60
CA ARG A 462 -7.35 6.33 4.65
C ARG A 462 -7.80 6.58 6.09
N ASP A 463 -7.61 5.61 6.99
CA ASP A 463 -8.00 5.75 8.39
C ASP A 463 -7.16 6.83 9.09
N ALA A 464 -5.85 6.90 8.85
CA ALA A 464 -4.98 7.95 9.38
C ALA A 464 -5.33 9.35 8.84
N ARG A 465 -5.71 9.44 7.55
CA ARG A 465 -6.24 10.68 6.94
C ARG A 465 -7.58 11.11 7.54
N SER A 466 -8.43 10.14 7.92
CA SER A 466 -9.73 10.39 8.53
C SER A 466 -9.67 10.81 10.00
N LEU A 467 -8.56 10.50 10.68
CA LEU A 467 -8.35 10.79 12.10
C LEU A 467 -7.90 12.25 12.32
N SER A 468 -8.70 13.21 11.83
CA SER A 468 -8.54 14.64 12.10
C SER A 468 -9.44 15.09 13.26
N SER A 469 -9.13 16.23 13.88
CA SER A 469 -10.00 16.78 14.93
C SER A 469 -11.33 17.25 14.34
N THR A 470 -12.36 17.32 15.18
CA THR A 470 -13.76 17.66 14.80
C THR A 470 -13.93 19.01 14.08
N PHE A 471 -12.90 19.87 14.12
CA PHE A 471 -12.86 21.19 13.48
C PHE A 471 -11.69 21.34 12.50
N SER A 472 -11.01 20.25 12.15
CA SER A 472 -9.89 20.23 11.22
C SER A 472 -10.23 19.40 9.98
N THR A 473 -10.16 20.06 8.82
CA THR A 473 -10.24 19.43 7.50
C THR A 473 -8.87 18.99 6.97
N VAL A 474 -7.84 18.97 7.84
CA VAL A 474 -6.47 18.63 7.44
C VAL A 474 -6.36 17.12 7.24
N VAL A 475 -6.54 16.71 5.99
CA VAL A 475 -6.44 15.32 5.53
C VAL A 475 -4.99 14.86 5.45
N ASN A 476 -4.08 15.75 5.05
CA ASN A 476 -2.65 15.44 4.90
C ASN A 476 -1.96 15.40 6.27
N PHE A 477 -0.82 14.71 6.35
CA PHE A 477 -0.06 14.54 7.59
C PHE A 477 1.45 14.58 7.31
N THR A 478 2.22 14.94 8.32
CA THR A 478 3.67 14.71 8.37
C THR A 478 3.96 13.25 8.75
N VAL A 479 5.22 12.81 8.65
CA VAL A 479 5.63 11.49 9.15
C VAL A 479 5.30 11.32 10.64
N LYS A 480 5.61 12.33 11.46
CA LYS A 480 5.33 12.29 12.91
C LYS A 480 3.84 12.25 13.22
N ASP A 481 3.03 13.01 12.48
CA ASP A 481 1.57 12.97 12.60
C ASP A 481 1.03 11.58 12.26
N PHE A 482 1.53 10.95 11.20
CA PHE A 482 1.14 9.59 10.84
C PHE A 482 1.44 8.61 11.98
N ILE A 483 2.66 8.61 12.51
CA ILE A 483 3.08 7.72 13.60
C ILE A 483 2.12 7.86 14.80
N ARG A 484 1.80 9.10 15.20
CA ARG A 484 0.86 9.38 16.30
C ARG A 484 -0.57 8.92 16.01
N ARG A 485 -1.07 9.15 14.80
CA ARG A 485 -2.42 8.70 14.39
C ARG A 485 -2.49 7.18 14.32
N SER A 486 -1.46 6.53 13.80
CA SER A 486 -1.35 5.07 13.69
C SER A 486 -1.22 4.38 15.05
N GLN A 487 -0.57 4.99 16.04
CA GLN A 487 -0.58 4.51 17.42
C GLN A 487 -2.00 4.48 17.98
N LYS A 488 -2.75 5.57 17.81
CA LYS A 488 -4.16 5.66 18.24
C LYS A 488 -5.04 4.62 17.54
N LEU A 489 -4.85 4.42 16.23
CA LEU A 489 -5.56 3.39 15.47
C LEU A 489 -5.22 1.97 15.95
N SER A 490 -3.96 1.71 16.28
CA SER A 490 -3.51 0.41 16.81
C SER A 490 -4.19 0.09 18.15
N ILE A 491 -4.28 1.07 19.05
CA ILE A 491 -5.00 0.94 20.32
C ILE A 491 -6.49 0.65 20.09
N LEU A 492 -7.14 1.38 19.17
CA LEU A 492 -8.54 1.13 18.83
C LEU A 492 -8.76 -0.28 18.27
N ASN A 493 -7.86 -0.77 17.41
CA ASN A 493 -7.95 -2.10 16.83
C ASN A 493 -7.77 -3.19 17.89
N GLN A 494 -6.85 -3.00 18.85
CA GLN A 494 -6.68 -3.91 19.99
C GLN A 494 -7.95 -3.97 20.85
N PHE A 495 -8.57 -2.83 21.16
CA PHE A 495 -9.83 -2.80 21.91
C PHE A 495 -11.00 -3.44 21.15
N ARG A 496 -11.02 -3.34 19.82
CA ARG A 496 -12.01 -4.04 18.99
C ARG A 496 -11.79 -5.55 18.96
N TYR A 497 -10.54 -6.00 18.94
CA TYR A 497 -10.21 -7.43 18.95
C TYR A 497 -10.56 -8.08 20.30
N ASN A 498 -10.26 -7.39 21.40
CA ASN A 498 -10.55 -7.86 22.76
C ASN A 498 -12.05 -7.74 23.16
N GLN A 499 -12.97 -7.54 22.20
CA GLN A 499 -14.42 -7.42 22.44
C GLN A 499 -15.08 -8.66 23.07
N LEU A 500 -14.35 -9.75 23.23
CA LEU A 500 -14.76 -10.90 24.04
C LEU A 500 -15.13 -10.51 25.49
N GLU A 501 -14.65 -9.38 26.00
CA GLU A 501 -15.00 -8.86 27.33
C GLU A 501 -16.38 -8.16 27.43
N LYS A 502 -17.18 -8.01 26.35
CA LYS A 502 -18.53 -7.38 26.34
C LYS A 502 -18.64 -5.92 26.88
N ASP A 503 -17.53 -5.26 27.21
CA ASP A 503 -17.55 -3.93 27.84
C ASP A 503 -17.85 -2.76 26.89
N LEU A 504 -17.51 -2.88 25.59
CA LEU A 504 -17.61 -1.79 24.62
C LEU A 504 -18.18 -2.26 23.27
N SER A 505 -19.28 -1.64 22.85
CA SER A 505 -19.91 -1.88 21.54
C SER A 505 -19.49 -0.83 20.53
N PHE A 506 -18.89 -1.25 19.41
CA PHE A 506 -18.53 -0.35 18.31
C PHE A 506 -19.61 -0.40 17.22
N PRO A 507 -19.97 0.74 16.61
CA PRO A 507 -20.96 0.76 15.53
C PRO A 507 -20.41 0.06 14.28
N ILE A 508 -21.17 -0.89 13.74
CA ILE A 508 -20.89 -1.52 12.45
C ILE A 508 -21.51 -0.65 11.36
N HIS A 509 -20.68 -0.15 10.44
CA HIS A 509 -21.17 0.64 9.32
C HIS A 509 -22.15 -0.19 8.46
N HIS A 510 -23.27 0.39 8.06
CA HIS A 510 -24.37 -0.31 7.36
C HIS A 510 -23.94 -1.05 6.09
N LYS A 511 -22.87 -0.60 5.42
CA LYS A 511 -22.28 -1.28 4.25
C LYS A 511 -21.59 -2.62 4.58
N HIS A 512 -21.06 -2.79 5.79
CA HIS A 512 -20.39 -4.03 6.23
C HIS A 512 -21.36 -5.07 6.79
N LYS A 513 -22.62 -4.70 7.09
CA LYS A 513 -23.65 -5.67 7.55
C LYS A 513 -23.93 -6.80 6.56
N ARG A 514 -23.65 -6.59 5.26
CA ARG A 514 -23.89 -7.59 4.20
C ARG A 514 -22.69 -8.51 3.93
N GLU A 515 -21.50 -8.20 4.46
CA GLU A 515 -20.27 -8.98 4.19
C GLU A 515 -20.12 -10.23 5.09
N HIS A 516 -20.99 -10.44 6.08
CA HIS A 516 -20.95 -11.60 6.98
C HIS A 516 -21.63 -12.86 6.41
N LEU A 517 -21.82 -12.97 5.09
CA LEU A 517 -22.22 -14.23 4.49
C LEU A 517 -21.02 -15.18 4.53
N LEU A 518 -21.12 -16.19 5.41
CA LEU A 518 -20.11 -17.24 5.55
C LEU A 518 -19.79 -17.86 4.18
N PRO A 519 -18.50 -18.10 3.85
CA PRO A 519 -18.17 -19.05 2.82
C PRO A 519 -18.77 -20.40 3.23
N SER A 520 -19.58 -21.00 2.36
CA SER A 520 -20.20 -22.29 2.65
C SER A 520 -19.12 -23.35 2.83
N SER A 521 -19.33 -24.27 3.77
CA SER A 521 -18.46 -25.43 4.02
C SER A 521 -18.14 -26.25 2.76
N HIS A 522 -18.98 -26.13 1.72
CA HIS A 522 -18.78 -26.75 0.41
C HIS A 522 -17.48 -26.34 -0.33
N GLN A 523 -16.90 -25.16 -0.08
CA GLN A 523 -15.66 -24.73 -0.76
C GLN A 523 -14.41 -25.54 -0.36
N LEU A 524 -14.42 -26.16 0.83
CA LEU A 524 -13.26 -26.88 1.38
C LEU A 524 -13.05 -28.29 0.79
N ASP A 525 -14.15 -28.91 0.34
CA ASP A 525 -14.13 -30.24 -0.30
C ASP A 525 -13.79 -30.14 -1.80
N GLU A 526 -14.08 -29.00 -2.45
CA GLU A 526 -13.75 -28.74 -3.85
C GLU A 526 -12.24 -28.74 -4.15
N ILE A 527 -11.40 -28.34 -3.19
CA ILE A 527 -9.95 -28.17 -3.40
C ILE A 527 -9.25 -29.53 -3.64
N ASP A 528 -9.65 -30.56 -2.90
CA ASP A 528 -9.02 -31.88 -3.01
C ASP A 528 -9.37 -32.56 -4.34
N ALA A 529 -10.61 -32.37 -4.81
CA ALA A 529 -11.12 -32.89 -6.09
C ALA A 529 -10.66 -32.09 -7.33
N LEU A 530 -9.95 -30.97 -7.14
CA LEU A 530 -9.61 -30.05 -8.21
C LEU A 530 -8.57 -30.67 -9.17
N ASP A 531 -8.98 -30.91 -10.42
CA ASP A 531 -8.10 -31.27 -11.53
C ASP A 531 -7.52 -29.99 -12.15
N ILE A 532 -6.29 -29.66 -11.74
CA ILE A 532 -5.61 -28.45 -12.19
C ILE A 532 -5.32 -28.50 -13.69
N GLN A 533 -4.93 -29.65 -14.23
CA GLN A 533 -4.55 -29.74 -15.64
C GLN A 533 -5.77 -29.51 -16.53
N GLN A 534 -6.89 -30.18 -16.25
CA GLN A 534 -8.12 -29.96 -16.99
C GLN A 534 -8.62 -28.52 -16.85
N LEU A 535 -8.48 -27.91 -15.67
CA LEU A 535 -8.88 -26.53 -15.43
C LEU A 535 -8.09 -25.53 -16.29
N ILE A 536 -6.78 -25.75 -16.43
CA ILE A 536 -5.89 -24.91 -17.23
C ILE A 536 -6.18 -25.08 -18.72
N LEU A 537 -6.43 -26.32 -19.17
CA LEU A 537 -6.87 -26.58 -20.55
C LEU A 537 -8.19 -25.87 -20.86
N ASN A 538 -9.17 -25.94 -19.95
CA ASN A 538 -10.44 -25.23 -20.10
C ASN A 538 -10.25 -23.71 -20.16
N ALA A 539 -9.30 -23.16 -19.38
CA ALA A 539 -8.95 -21.74 -19.41
C ALA A 539 -8.32 -21.34 -20.75
N TYR A 540 -7.47 -22.20 -21.32
CA TYR A 540 -6.86 -21.99 -22.64
C TYR A 540 -7.92 -22.06 -23.76
N GLU A 541 -8.83 -23.02 -23.71
CA GLU A 541 -9.96 -23.10 -24.67
C GLU A 541 -10.86 -21.86 -24.59
N GLN A 542 -11.14 -21.37 -23.38
CA GLN A 542 -11.88 -20.13 -23.20
C GLN A 542 -11.13 -18.93 -23.79
N ALA A 543 -9.82 -18.85 -23.60
CA ALA A 543 -8.99 -17.80 -24.19
C ALA A 543 -9.04 -17.83 -25.73
N LEU A 544 -8.94 -19.01 -26.34
CA LEU A 544 -9.08 -19.18 -27.80
C LEU A 544 -10.46 -18.73 -28.29
N ASN A 545 -11.52 -19.08 -27.57
CA ASN A 545 -12.89 -18.69 -27.92
C ASN A 545 -13.08 -17.17 -27.85
N LEU A 546 -12.52 -16.49 -26.84
CA LEU A 546 -12.60 -15.03 -26.71
C LEU A 546 -11.95 -14.30 -27.89
N VAL A 547 -10.82 -14.81 -28.41
CA VAL A 547 -10.09 -14.15 -29.50
C VAL A 547 -10.41 -14.68 -30.89
N LYS A 548 -11.30 -15.68 -31.01
CA LYS A 548 -11.60 -16.40 -32.26
C LYS A 548 -11.95 -15.49 -33.43
N HIS A 549 -12.69 -14.40 -33.18
CA HIS A 549 -13.17 -13.49 -34.22
C HIS A 549 -12.18 -12.37 -34.59
N SER A 550 -11.06 -12.26 -33.87
CA SER A 550 -10.11 -11.14 -34.02
C SER A 550 -9.05 -11.34 -35.12
N LYS A 551 -9.06 -12.48 -35.83
CA LYS A 551 -8.00 -12.94 -36.77
C LYS A 551 -6.61 -13.07 -36.13
N LEU A 552 -6.55 -13.07 -34.81
CA LEU A 552 -5.32 -13.26 -34.04
C LEU A 552 -4.76 -14.67 -34.27
N LEU A 553 -5.63 -15.68 -34.22
CA LEU A 553 -5.27 -17.09 -34.38
C LEU A 553 -4.70 -17.39 -35.76
N ASP A 554 -5.22 -16.78 -36.82
CA ASP A 554 -4.72 -16.93 -38.19
C ASP A 554 -3.23 -16.56 -38.27
N THR A 555 -2.87 -15.42 -37.66
CA THR A 555 -1.47 -14.94 -37.62
C THR A 555 -0.57 -15.92 -36.85
N LEU A 556 -1.05 -16.51 -35.76
CA LEU A 556 -0.25 -17.45 -34.96
C LEU A 556 -0.10 -18.80 -35.66
N ASN A 557 -1.16 -19.27 -36.33
CA ASN A 557 -1.15 -20.51 -37.10
C ASN A 557 -0.13 -20.46 -38.26
N GLU A 558 -0.04 -19.31 -38.94
CA GLU A 558 0.99 -19.06 -39.97
C GLU A 558 2.43 -19.23 -39.43
N HIS A 559 2.64 -19.00 -38.13
CA HIS A 559 3.93 -19.09 -37.47
C HIS A 559 4.10 -20.39 -36.64
N LYS A 560 3.22 -21.38 -36.84
CA LYS A 560 3.24 -22.68 -36.16
C LYS A 560 3.09 -22.60 -34.63
N ILE A 561 2.29 -21.64 -34.14
CA ILE A 561 1.91 -21.56 -32.73
C ILE A 561 0.44 -22.00 -32.64
N ASN A 562 0.23 -23.31 -32.48
CA ASN A 562 -1.10 -23.92 -32.67
C ASN A 562 -1.66 -24.51 -31.37
N CYS A 563 -0.79 -24.98 -30.47
CA CYS A 563 -1.20 -25.53 -29.18
C CYS A 563 -0.64 -24.74 -27.99
N LEU A 564 -1.07 -25.12 -26.78
CA LEU A 564 -0.63 -24.51 -25.54
C LEU A 564 0.89 -24.66 -25.33
N ASP A 565 1.47 -25.81 -25.68
CA ASP A 565 2.90 -26.05 -25.54
C ASP A 565 3.71 -25.16 -26.50
N ASP A 566 3.29 -25.01 -27.75
CA ASP A 566 3.94 -24.12 -28.72
C ASP A 566 3.95 -22.69 -28.21
N LEU A 567 2.79 -22.20 -27.73
CA LEU A 567 2.65 -20.85 -27.19
C LEU A 567 3.53 -20.65 -25.96
N SER A 568 3.52 -21.61 -25.04
CA SER A 568 4.26 -21.51 -23.78
C SER A 568 5.77 -21.54 -24.01
N ASN A 569 6.25 -22.44 -24.88
CA ASN A 569 7.65 -22.48 -25.29
C ASN A 569 8.08 -21.18 -25.99
N TYR A 570 7.22 -20.63 -26.83
CA TYR A 570 7.48 -19.35 -27.49
C TYR A 570 7.64 -18.22 -26.46
N ILE A 571 6.65 -18.05 -25.58
CA ILE A 571 6.65 -17.01 -24.55
C ILE A 571 7.84 -17.16 -23.62
N PHE A 572 8.12 -18.38 -23.16
CA PHE A 572 9.27 -18.68 -22.32
C PHE A 572 10.57 -18.22 -22.98
N ASN A 573 10.77 -18.55 -24.25
CA ASN A 573 11.97 -18.16 -24.98
C ASN A 573 12.09 -16.64 -25.12
N VAL A 574 11.00 -15.93 -25.41
CA VAL A 574 11.08 -14.47 -25.55
C VAL A 574 11.28 -13.78 -24.20
N LEU A 575 10.54 -14.17 -23.16
CA LEU A 575 10.74 -13.63 -21.82
C LEU A 575 12.17 -13.89 -21.33
N ASN A 576 12.67 -15.12 -21.51
CA ASN A 576 14.02 -15.51 -21.13
C ASN A 576 15.10 -14.76 -21.93
N THR A 577 14.88 -14.52 -23.23
CA THR A 577 15.82 -13.78 -24.08
C THR A 577 15.87 -12.30 -23.71
N ASN A 578 14.70 -11.69 -23.47
CA ASN A 578 14.59 -10.33 -22.98
C ASN A 578 15.15 -10.16 -21.57
N SER A 579 15.29 -11.25 -20.82
CA SER A 579 15.77 -11.24 -19.45
C SER A 579 17.21 -11.71 -19.26
N ARG A 580 17.99 -11.99 -20.32
CA ARG A 580 19.35 -12.55 -20.17
C ARG A 580 20.26 -11.60 -19.37
N MET A 581 20.22 -11.84 -18.06
CA MET A 581 21.02 -11.38 -16.93
C MET A 581 21.15 -9.87 -16.77
N ILE A 582 20.06 -9.20 -16.36
CA ILE A 582 20.20 -7.97 -15.57
C ILE A 582 20.82 -8.36 -14.23
N ASN A 583 22.13 -8.28 -14.15
CA ASN A 583 22.86 -8.52 -12.91
C ASN A 583 22.80 -7.25 -12.05
N TYR A 584 21.84 -7.22 -11.13
CA TYR A 584 21.69 -6.11 -10.19
C TYR A 584 22.81 -6.06 -9.14
N SER A 585 23.79 -6.99 -9.13
CA SER A 585 24.90 -6.97 -8.15
C SER A 585 25.73 -5.68 -8.15
N PHE A 586 25.59 -4.84 -9.18
CA PHE A 586 26.15 -3.49 -9.23
C PHE A 586 25.05 -2.46 -8.98
N ARG A 587 25.29 -1.50 -8.08
CA ARG A 587 24.48 -0.29 -7.93
C ARG A 587 24.52 0.48 -9.25
N THR A 588 23.56 0.24 -10.14
CA THR A 588 23.35 1.05 -11.33
C THR A 588 21.96 1.64 -11.25
N GLU A 589 21.92 2.94 -10.97
CA GLU A 589 20.72 3.78 -10.81
C GLU A 589 19.79 3.78 -12.06
N ASN A 590 20.25 3.23 -13.21
CA ASN A 590 19.60 3.38 -14.51
C ASN A 590 18.95 2.12 -15.12
N ASN A 591 19.06 0.93 -14.52
CA ASN A 591 18.60 -0.29 -15.22
C ASN A 591 17.06 -0.51 -15.16
N THR A 592 16.38 -0.06 -14.11
CA THR A 592 14.93 -0.28 -13.96
C THR A 592 14.09 0.62 -14.89
N SER A 593 14.56 1.84 -15.18
CA SER A 593 13.91 2.77 -16.11
C SER A 593 14.06 2.33 -17.57
N GLU A 594 15.18 1.71 -17.94
CA GLU A 594 15.39 1.15 -19.28
C GLU A 594 14.53 -0.11 -19.57
N GLU A 595 14.24 -0.95 -18.56
CA GLU A 595 13.46 -2.18 -18.77
C GLU A 595 11.94 -1.93 -18.90
N PHE A 596 11.41 -1.02 -18.09
CA PHE A 596 9.97 -0.75 -17.98
C PHE A 596 9.52 0.57 -18.59
N GLY A 597 10.46 1.44 -19.00
CA GLY A 597 10.17 2.80 -19.46
C GLY A 597 9.83 3.73 -18.30
N SER A 598 9.96 5.04 -18.52
CA SER A 598 9.39 6.05 -17.62
C SER A 598 7.87 6.07 -17.83
N ASP A 599 7.16 5.15 -17.17
CA ASP A 599 5.75 5.40 -16.89
C ASP A 599 5.76 6.57 -15.89
N GLU A 600 5.52 7.79 -16.39
CA GLU A 600 5.39 9.01 -15.58
C GLU A 600 4.20 8.86 -14.62
N GLU A 601 4.41 8.14 -13.52
CA GLU A 601 3.66 8.24 -12.28
C GLU A 601 4.14 9.47 -11.50
N ASN A 602 4.29 10.62 -12.19
CA ASN A 602 4.57 11.90 -11.54
C ASN A 602 3.30 12.35 -10.80
N ASP A 603 3.13 11.87 -9.57
CA ASP A 603 2.31 12.52 -8.53
C ASP A 603 3.07 13.73 -7.92
N ASP A 604 4.25 14.08 -8.46
CA ASP A 604 5.20 15.08 -7.96
C ASP A 604 4.80 16.55 -8.15
N ASN A 605 3.70 16.86 -8.84
CA ASN A 605 3.35 18.25 -9.17
C ASN A 605 2.37 18.95 -8.21
N ASP A 606 2.09 18.39 -7.03
CA ASP A 606 1.08 18.92 -6.11
C ASP A 606 1.63 19.76 -4.93
N VAL A 607 2.88 20.25 -5.02
CA VAL A 607 3.44 21.18 -4.03
C VAL A 607 3.15 22.62 -4.45
N VAL A 608 2.27 23.29 -3.70
CA VAL A 608 2.00 24.72 -3.89
C VAL A 608 2.53 25.50 -2.70
N ASP A 609 3.39 26.48 -2.96
CA ASP A 609 3.90 27.41 -1.95
C ASP A 609 2.80 28.37 -1.51
N TYR A 610 2.41 28.28 -0.24
CA TYR A 610 1.53 29.26 0.40
C TYR A 610 2.14 29.75 1.72
N ALA A 611 1.96 31.04 2.00
CA ALA A 611 2.41 31.68 3.24
C ALA A 611 1.75 31.07 4.49
N SER A 612 2.45 31.22 5.62
CA SER A 612 2.14 30.65 6.93
C SER A 612 0.84 31.20 7.54
N ASP A 613 -0.16 30.34 7.73
CA ASP A 613 -1.28 30.59 8.65
C ASP A 613 -1.00 29.90 9.99
N GLN A 614 -0.99 30.71 11.04
CA GLN A 614 -0.76 30.33 12.43
C GLN A 614 -1.99 29.61 12.99
N LEU A 615 -1.83 28.37 13.46
CA LEU A 615 -2.72 27.78 14.44
C LEU A 615 -1.87 27.12 15.53
N ILE A 616 -1.76 27.84 16.64
CA ILE A 616 -1.10 27.46 17.89
C ILE A 616 -2.12 26.73 18.76
N ASP A 617 -1.76 25.54 19.25
CA ASP A 617 -2.40 24.91 20.41
C ASP A 617 -1.28 24.72 21.45
N GLU A 618 -0.81 25.84 22.02
CA GLU A 618 0.20 25.88 23.08
C GLU A 618 -0.43 25.42 24.40
N ILE A 619 0.22 24.46 25.05
CA ILE A 619 -0.03 24.09 26.44
C ILE A 619 0.82 25.03 27.30
N PRO A 620 0.25 25.82 28.23
CA PRO A 620 1.06 26.65 29.12
C PRO A 620 1.79 25.77 30.13
N PHE A 621 3.11 25.92 30.21
CA PHE A 621 3.99 25.23 31.16
C PHE A 621 4.41 26.21 32.26
N ASP A 622 4.27 25.80 33.52
CA ASP A 622 4.64 26.57 34.71
C ASP A 622 5.88 25.91 35.36
N PRO A 623 7.09 26.52 35.30
CA PRO A 623 8.27 25.93 35.91
C PRO A 623 8.49 26.47 37.33
N GLN A 624 8.45 25.59 38.32
CA GLN A 624 9.02 25.86 39.64
C GLN A 624 10.55 25.69 39.59
N ASN A 625 11.25 26.70 40.12
CA ASN A 625 12.71 26.85 40.12
C ASN A 625 13.42 25.83 41.04
N GLU A 626 14.37 25.08 40.49
CA GLU A 626 15.52 24.57 41.24
C GLU A 626 16.80 24.79 40.40
N ASN A 627 17.79 25.46 41.00
CA ASN A 627 19.09 25.73 40.38
C ASN A 627 20.02 24.53 40.54
N VAL A 628 20.60 24.05 39.44
CA VAL A 628 21.72 23.10 39.47
C VAL A 628 22.79 23.56 38.47
N SER A 629 24.04 23.51 38.94
CA SER A 629 25.27 23.77 38.18
C SER A 629 25.62 22.55 37.34
N ASP A 630 25.86 22.72 36.04
CA ASP A 630 26.29 21.63 35.16
C ASP A 630 27.44 22.03 34.23
N ASP A 631 28.36 21.08 34.11
CA ASP A 631 29.68 21.10 33.46
C ASP A 631 29.71 21.37 31.95
N ASP A 632 30.93 21.60 31.47
CA ASP A 632 31.33 22.08 30.13
C ASP A 632 30.95 21.14 28.97
N GLU A 633 29.78 21.37 28.38
CA GLU A 633 29.47 20.99 26.98
C GLU A 633 29.67 22.19 26.05
N SER A 634 30.20 21.95 24.85
CA SER A 634 30.61 22.96 23.85
C SER A 634 29.50 23.99 23.54
N ILE A 635 29.72 25.25 23.94
CA ILE A 635 28.74 26.34 23.87
C ILE A 635 29.01 27.27 22.67
N LEU A 636 27.97 27.52 21.86
CA LEU A 636 28.01 28.31 20.63
C LEU A 636 27.79 29.81 20.90
N ASN A 637 28.67 30.69 20.42
CA ASN A 637 28.51 32.16 20.49
C ASN A 637 27.66 32.68 19.31
N SER A 638 26.47 33.22 19.58
CA SER A 638 25.57 33.81 18.58
C SER A 638 25.05 35.20 18.99
N THR A 639 24.56 35.98 18.03
CA THR A 639 24.02 37.33 18.28
C THR A 639 22.49 37.31 18.34
N LYS A 640 21.87 38.23 19.11
CA LYS A 640 20.41 38.22 19.36
C LYS A 640 19.56 38.37 18.08
N SER A 641 20.12 38.90 16.99
CA SER A 641 19.46 39.01 15.68
C SER A 641 19.18 37.66 15.02
N ASP A 642 19.93 36.61 15.40
CA ASP A 642 19.84 35.28 14.80
C ASP A 642 18.59 34.49 15.28
N PHE A 643 17.86 34.98 16.29
CA PHE A 643 16.74 34.29 16.95
C PHE A 643 15.48 35.17 17.19
N ASN A 644 15.22 36.16 16.32
CA ASN A 644 14.07 37.06 16.49
C ASN A 644 12.72 36.30 16.46
N GLY A 645 11.88 36.52 17.49
CA GLY A 645 10.52 35.97 17.59
C GLY A 645 10.38 34.65 18.36
N MET A 646 11.42 34.20 19.07
CA MET A 646 11.45 32.88 19.71
C MET A 646 11.42 32.90 21.24
N THR A 647 10.82 31.86 21.82
CA THR A 647 10.84 31.59 23.27
C THR A 647 12.18 30.96 23.64
N ILE A 648 13.06 31.78 24.22
CA ILE A 648 14.34 31.34 24.76
C ILE A 648 14.28 31.48 26.28
N VAL A 649 14.60 30.41 27.01
CA VAL A 649 14.49 30.38 28.46
C VAL A 649 15.86 30.42 29.13
N ASP A 650 15.92 31.07 30.29
CA ASP A 650 17.16 31.20 31.07
C ASP A 650 17.43 29.95 31.93
N ASN A 651 16.36 29.30 32.40
CA ASN A 651 16.41 28.05 33.17
C ASN A 651 15.47 27.00 32.58
N ILE A 652 15.81 25.72 32.77
CA ILE A 652 15.03 24.57 32.31
C ILE A 652 14.86 23.55 33.44
N ASN A 653 13.76 22.81 33.43
CA ASN A 653 13.60 21.66 34.31
C ASN A 653 14.66 20.60 33.95
N PRO A 654 15.48 20.10 34.91
CA PRO A 654 16.51 19.09 34.64
C PRO A 654 15.96 17.85 33.92
N ALA A 655 14.72 17.45 34.21
CA ALA A 655 14.07 16.31 33.56
C ALA A 655 13.82 16.50 32.06
N LEU A 656 13.87 17.74 31.55
CA LEU A 656 13.63 18.09 30.16
C LEU A 656 14.90 18.54 29.42
N ARG A 657 16.09 18.48 30.05
CA ARG A 657 17.35 19.00 29.50
C ARG A 657 17.65 18.52 28.08
N GLN A 658 17.41 17.25 27.81
CA GLN A 658 17.59 16.64 26.48
C GLN A 658 16.75 17.29 25.35
N SER A 659 15.65 17.97 25.68
CA SER A 659 14.77 18.63 24.71
C SER A 659 15.17 20.06 24.36
N TYR A 660 16.28 20.55 24.92
CA TYR A 660 16.79 21.89 24.69
C TYR A 660 18.23 21.85 24.18
N PHE A 661 18.56 22.79 23.31
CA PHE A 661 19.93 23.14 22.96
C PHE A 661 20.44 24.23 23.90
N LYS A 662 21.70 24.11 24.34
CA LYS A 662 22.42 25.16 25.08
C LYS A 662 23.03 26.12 24.07
N VAL A 663 22.68 27.41 24.14
CA VAL A 663 23.12 28.45 23.19
C VAL A 663 23.63 29.65 23.97
N LYS A 664 24.71 30.30 23.53
CA LYS A 664 25.22 31.52 24.18
C LYS A 664 24.86 32.74 23.34
N ILE A 665 24.01 33.58 23.92
CA ILE A 665 23.55 34.84 23.32
C ILE A 665 24.07 35.98 24.19
N ASN A 666 24.87 36.87 23.60
CA ASN A 666 25.45 38.02 24.29
C ASN A 666 26.19 37.63 25.59
N ASN A 667 27.02 36.58 25.54
CA ASN A 667 27.75 36.00 26.68
C ASN A 667 26.93 35.31 27.78
N ASN A 668 25.59 35.28 27.69
CA ASN A 668 24.74 34.55 28.63
C ASN A 668 24.33 33.20 28.03
N ILE A 669 24.39 32.16 28.86
CA ILE A 669 23.87 30.83 28.50
C ILE A 669 22.35 30.89 28.53
N LYS A 670 21.73 30.38 27.47
CA LYS A 670 20.29 30.29 27.30
C LYS A 670 19.92 28.94 26.68
N TYR A 671 18.65 28.57 26.81
CA TYR A 671 18.15 27.28 26.32
C TYR A 671 17.09 27.48 25.22
N LEU A 672 17.30 26.81 24.09
CA LEU A 672 16.40 26.81 22.93
C LEU A 672 15.75 25.43 22.79
N HIS A 673 14.42 25.35 22.80
CA HIS A 673 13.75 24.07 22.62
C HIS A 673 13.99 23.51 21.20
N LYS A 674 14.28 22.22 21.08
CA LYS A 674 14.63 21.57 19.80
C LYS A 674 13.52 21.69 18.74
N GLN A 675 12.25 21.67 19.14
CA GLN A 675 11.12 21.93 18.22
C GLN A 675 11.13 23.36 17.65
N SER A 676 11.53 24.34 18.46
CA SER A 676 11.64 25.74 18.01
C SER A 676 12.80 25.89 17.03
N ALA A 677 13.89 25.14 17.22
CA ALA A 677 14.99 25.07 16.27
C ALA A 677 14.56 24.52 14.90
N CYS A 678 13.71 23.48 14.84
CA CYS A 678 13.13 23.00 13.57
C CYS A 678 12.37 24.12 12.83
N TRP A 679 11.60 24.92 13.58
CA TRP A 679 10.82 26.01 12.98
C TRP A 679 11.72 27.10 12.37
N LEU A 680 12.85 27.41 13.01
CA LEU A 680 13.84 28.37 12.51
C LEU A 680 14.47 27.93 11.18
N GLN A 681 14.64 26.63 10.94
CA GLN A 681 15.20 26.12 9.69
C GLN A 681 14.13 25.92 8.59
N SER A 682 12.85 25.85 8.95
CA SER A 682 11.74 25.70 8.00
C SER A 682 11.32 27.04 7.38
N ASN A 683 12.15 27.62 6.49
CA ASN A 683 11.83 28.89 5.83
C ASN A 683 10.82 28.77 4.65
N GLN A 684 10.46 27.56 4.24
CA GLN A 684 9.45 27.29 3.19
C GLN A 684 8.68 26.02 3.54
N MET A 685 7.42 26.13 3.97
CA MET A 685 6.55 24.96 4.15
C MET A 685 5.91 24.58 2.82
N LYS A 686 6.49 23.58 2.16
CA LYS A 686 5.86 22.89 1.03
C LYS A 686 4.57 22.21 1.51
N LYS A 687 3.40 22.71 1.10
CA LYS A 687 2.11 22.07 1.39
C LYS A 687 1.77 21.12 0.25
N LEU A 688 1.41 19.88 0.59
CA LEU A 688 0.68 19.00 -0.33
C LEU A 688 -0.70 19.60 -0.59
N SER A 689 -1.05 19.78 -1.85
CA SER A 689 -2.38 20.22 -2.26
C SER A 689 -3.47 19.35 -1.63
N SER A 690 -4.57 19.96 -1.19
CA SER A 690 -5.80 19.25 -0.83
C SER A 690 -6.52 18.68 -2.06
N ASP A 691 -5.85 18.60 -3.22
CA ASP A 691 -6.44 18.29 -4.51
C ASP A 691 -7.10 16.92 -4.59
N ARG A 692 -6.78 15.96 -3.71
CA ARG A 692 -7.56 14.71 -3.63
C ARG A 692 -9.05 14.97 -3.36
N LEU A 693 -9.39 16.01 -2.60
CA LEU A 693 -10.77 16.45 -2.36
C LEU A 693 -11.32 17.28 -3.53
N SER A 694 -10.50 18.08 -4.21
CA SER A 694 -10.92 18.88 -5.37
C SER A 694 -11.12 18.03 -6.64
N ARG A 695 -10.36 16.95 -6.82
CA ARG A 695 -10.51 15.94 -7.89
C ARG A 695 -11.88 15.24 -7.79
N VAL A 696 -12.42 15.11 -6.56
CA VAL A 696 -13.76 14.57 -6.28
C VAL A 696 -14.85 15.66 -6.36
N MET A 697 -14.54 16.91 -6.01
CA MET A 697 -15.44 18.05 -6.18
C MET A 697 -15.36 18.63 -7.60
N GLN A 698 -16.15 18.09 -8.53
CA GLN A 698 -16.33 18.73 -9.84
C GLN A 698 -16.87 20.15 -9.65
N ARG A 699 -16.17 21.16 -10.20
CA ARG A 699 -16.75 22.49 -10.39
C ARG A 699 -17.96 22.33 -11.31
N THR A 700 -19.15 22.60 -10.77
CA THR A 700 -20.37 22.85 -11.53
C THR A 700 -20.18 24.13 -12.35
N SER A 701 -19.53 24.02 -13.49
CA SER A 701 -19.51 25.07 -14.50
C SER A 701 -19.64 24.38 -15.85
N ASP A 702 -20.89 24.13 -16.24
CA ASP A 702 -21.43 24.17 -17.61
C ASP A 702 -22.91 23.73 -17.57
N HIS A 703 -23.71 24.55 -16.91
CA HIS A 703 -25.14 24.66 -17.19
C HIS A 703 -25.38 26.10 -17.61
N ASN A 704 -25.06 26.41 -18.87
CA ASN A 704 -25.75 27.49 -19.55
C ASN A 704 -27.08 26.92 -20.04
N TYR A 705 -28.15 27.54 -19.54
CA TYR A 705 -29.52 27.40 -20.05
C TYR A 705 -29.61 27.78 -21.52
#